data_AF-A0A327JBG2-F1
#
_entry.id   AF-A0A327JBG2-F1
#
_cell.length_a   1.000
_cell.length_b   1.000
_cell.length_c   1.000
_cell.angle_alpha   90.00
_cell.angle_beta   90.00
_cell.angle_gamma   90.00
#
_symmetry.space_group_name_H-M   'P 1'
#
loop_
_entity.id
_entity.type
_entity.pdbx_description
1 polymer ?
#
loop_
_entity_poly.entity_id
_entity_poly.type
_entity_poly.pdbx_seq_one_letter_code
_entity_poly.pdbx_strand_id
1 'polypeptide(L)'
;MKKENLHNFLYEENKGVKMNKKLLLVAIAAALSVSGAYASDITGVTPNGNTFNIDPSFINGDVGYRKYDNFKLDQGDIANLIYQGTKNGKDRDLNAFVNLVKNKVDINGVLNTTRNGNFYNGHAIFITPGGMAIGSSGVLNVGSLSVATPSTSKYNQLTSEFDNKYVKNIDQVSKLKQDSNAPIDVKGKILARSGVDLRGSAVNISGGILNGVTENNVLSSKAEADALFNKLVNTNGVLNANATALNNGSIVLIKASDKEGSGLTVTGTVANNANGGVYLTNAGKNGLVVNGTVSDRNLTRLYNKAGDLVVSSKANLNSDHVVVQNQGAALSLATGSNVAGNRVEVLNQGTGELTARGTIAGNGAVVVKNFTGSGMELSGTVTNTSGQTAINNEKGALLVNGTINNKGNMGINNRGTGMVISKNATITNTGDLKIGNTGADGMTIVGDVANSGNAYIYNDGGKLSFSNSQDLSKAATVTNRGGNLYIGGRANSTGISIQPNATISNEGGTLAIRNKGTGVAAGTRGLDIQGSVTNTNGTLAINNDSGDMYVSDKVTVKNGNLGIINRKGAGKMELATTGNVTVTDGNANIKNYGMGNMTVNSEINHNGRVNVIANTGALNLGSKVHNNSGVLGNNGGFYAAVRNNGTGMNVTSEFVVDGNGEVLIKNISGEDGLRYAGTINTKDNQAALVNKKGNMTVAGDITTTNAPVIVSNQGEALDVKSSSTLTSGTEGLVINRGSKAGTVNGKLNNVKQYEKLRK
;
A
#
# COMPACT_ATOMS: atom_id res chain seq x y z
N MET A 1 25.53 -0.32 -50.28
CA MET A 1 26.70 -0.65 -49.44
C MET A 1 27.92 0.01 -50.07
N LYS A 2 28.72 0.73 -49.26
CA LYS A 2 30.04 1.34 -49.53
C LYS A 2 30.12 2.69 -50.30
N LYS A 3 30.41 3.72 -49.49
CA LYS A 3 31.28 4.90 -49.68
C LYS A 3 32.12 4.93 -50.97
N GLU A 4 32.04 6.04 -51.72
CA GLU A 4 33.06 7.11 -51.79
C GLU A 4 32.68 8.14 -52.88
N ASN A 5 32.87 9.43 -52.59
CA ASN A 5 33.38 10.41 -53.55
C ASN A 5 33.84 11.65 -52.78
N LEU A 6 35.15 11.69 -52.54
CA LEU A 6 35.94 12.79 -52.00
C LEU A 6 37.12 12.96 -52.96
N HIS A 7 37.24 14.12 -53.59
CA HIS A 7 38.51 14.84 -53.83
C HIS A 7 38.28 16.00 -54.79
N ASN A 8 38.51 17.24 -54.31
CA ASN A 8 39.43 18.20 -54.94
C ASN A 8 39.38 19.57 -54.24
N PHE A 9 40.42 19.89 -53.46
CA PHE A 9 41.43 20.94 -53.74
C PHE A 9 42.04 21.45 -52.41
N LEU A 10 43.37 21.46 -52.36
CA LEU A 10 44.22 21.95 -51.26
C LEU A 10 45.31 22.86 -51.84
N TYR A 11 45.73 23.86 -51.03
CA TYR A 11 46.92 24.75 -51.15
C TYR A 11 46.90 25.81 -52.28
N GLU A 12 47.33 27.07 -52.11
CA GLU A 12 48.53 27.61 -51.44
C GLU A 12 48.42 29.05 -50.83
N GLU A 13 49.50 29.47 -50.16
CA GLU A 13 49.76 30.62 -49.27
C GLU A 13 50.01 32.04 -49.89
N ASN A 14 49.66 33.05 -49.08
CA ASN A 14 50.31 34.37 -48.80
C ASN A 14 51.14 35.13 -49.86
N LYS A 15 50.76 36.41 -50.10
CA LYS A 15 51.46 37.61 -49.58
C LYS A 15 50.79 38.95 -50.00
N GLY A 16 50.38 39.71 -48.98
CA GLY A 16 50.76 41.12 -48.80
C GLY A 16 49.98 42.23 -49.50
N VAL A 17 49.05 42.88 -48.78
CA VAL A 17 48.88 44.35 -48.78
C VAL A 17 48.51 44.82 -47.38
N LYS A 18 49.36 45.66 -46.78
CA LYS A 18 49.06 46.46 -45.58
C LYS A 18 48.00 47.50 -45.92
N MET A 19 46.86 47.52 -45.23
CA MET A 19 46.02 48.72 -45.11
C MET A 19 45.54 48.99 -43.69
N ASN A 20 45.55 50.28 -43.37
CA ASN A 20 45.50 50.95 -42.08
C ASN A 20 44.34 50.57 -41.14
N LYS A 21 44.70 50.19 -39.89
CA LYS A 21 43.83 49.99 -38.71
C LYS A 21 43.19 51.29 -38.15
N LYS A 22 42.93 52.31 -38.96
CA LYS A 22 42.37 53.61 -38.52
C LYS A 22 41.06 54.03 -39.18
N LEU A 23 40.46 53.22 -40.06
CA LEU A 23 39.22 53.57 -40.78
C LEU A 23 38.01 52.64 -40.54
N LEU A 24 38.10 51.70 -39.60
CA LEU A 24 36.98 50.83 -39.21
C LEU A 24 36.56 51.01 -37.73
N LEU A 25 36.72 52.24 -37.21
CA LEU A 25 36.30 52.60 -35.85
C LEU A 25 35.31 53.78 -35.81
N VAL A 26 34.79 54.25 -36.95
CA VAL A 26 33.95 55.47 -37.01
C VAL A 26 32.55 55.25 -37.61
N ALA A 27 32.21 54.04 -38.07
CA ALA A 27 30.89 53.76 -38.67
C ALA A 27 29.92 52.94 -37.80
N ILE A 28 30.21 52.74 -36.50
CA ILE A 28 29.25 52.16 -35.52
C ILE A 28 28.99 53.16 -34.35
N ALA A 29 29.39 54.42 -34.50
CA ALA A 29 29.20 55.47 -33.48
C ALA A 29 28.00 56.41 -33.77
N ALA A 30 27.20 56.16 -34.81
CA ALA A 30 26.08 57.05 -35.19
C ALA A 30 24.76 56.31 -35.49
N ALA A 31 24.46 55.25 -34.73
CA ALA A 31 23.09 54.76 -34.53
C ALA A 31 22.72 54.70 -33.03
N LEU A 32 23.50 55.37 -32.18
CA LEU A 32 23.22 55.59 -30.76
C LEU A 32 22.51 56.93 -30.58
N SER A 33 21.20 56.94 -30.78
CA SER A 33 20.24 57.82 -30.08
C SER A 33 18.85 57.65 -30.72
N VAL A 34 18.30 56.44 -30.60
CA VAL A 34 16.84 56.38 -30.46
C VAL A 34 16.58 56.60 -28.99
N SER A 35 16.27 57.85 -28.63
CA SER A 35 15.48 58.16 -27.44
C SER A 35 14.08 57.56 -27.66
N GLY A 36 13.98 56.25 -27.57
CA GLY A 36 12.74 55.50 -27.53
C GLY A 36 12.56 55.05 -26.09
N ALA A 37 11.38 55.28 -25.53
CA ALA A 37 11.03 54.91 -24.16
C ALA A 37 11.68 53.58 -23.73
N TYR A 38 12.44 53.60 -22.62
CA TYR A 38 12.89 52.36 -22.00
C TYR A 38 11.66 51.50 -21.74
N ALA A 39 11.67 50.25 -22.22
CA ALA A 39 10.54 49.34 -22.03
C ALA A 39 10.40 48.96 -20.53
N SER A 40 11.53 48.87 -19.84
CA SER A 40 11.64 48.80 -18.38
C SER A 40 11.24 50.11 -17.70
N ASP A 41 10.51 50.00 -16.59
CA ASP A 41 10.13 51.11 -15.70
C ASP A 41 10.39 50.71 -14.24
N ILE A 42 11.52 51.18 -13.71
CA ILE A 42 11.88 51.04 -12.30
C ILE A 42 11.89 52.45 -11.70
N THR A 43 10.86 52.78 -10.92
CA THR A 43 10.62 54.15 -10.47
C THR A 43 11.82 54.74 -9.72
N GLY A 44 12.27 55.92 -10.19
CA GLY A 44 13.39 56.64 -9.58
C GLY A 44 14.76 56.03 -9.81
N VAL A 45 14.92 55.08 -10.73
CA VAL A 45 16.21 54.51 -11.11
C VAL A 45 16.46 54.77 -12.60
N THR A 46 17.58 55.43 -12.90
CA THR A 46 18.02 55.68 -14.27
C THR A 46 18.97 54.55 -14.71
N PRO A 47 18.73 53.87 -15.85
CA PRO A 47 19.62 52.84 -16.32
C PRO A 47 20.93 53.42 -16.89
N ASN A 48 22.01 52.63 -16.78
CA ASN A 48 23.23 52.80 -17.56
C ASN A 48 23.24 51.74 -18.67
N GLY A 49 22.88 52.14 -19.89
CA GLY A 49 22.62 51.19 -20.98
C GLY A 49 21.39 50.33 -20.68
N ASN A 50 21.55 49.01 -20.70
CA ASN A 50 20.52 48.03 -20.33
C ASN A 50 20.56 47.64 -18.83
N THR A 51 21.41 48.29 -18.02
CA THR A 51 21.65 47.91 -16.63
C THR A 51 21.13 48.96 -15.65
N PHE A 52 20.25 48.55 -14.75
CA PHE A 52 19.72 49.33 -13.63
C PHE A 52 20.49 48.96 -12.36
N ASN A 53 21.40 49.81 -11.91
CA ASN A 53 22.03 49.66 -10.60
C ASN A 53 21.14 50.36 -9.56
N ILE A 54 20.72 49.61 -8.54
CA ILE A 54 19.69 50.04 -7.60
C ILE A 54 20.28 50.14 -6.20
N ASP A 55 20.56 51.36 -5.77
CA ASP A 55 21.01 51.67 -4.40
C ASP A 55 19.82 51.89 -3.45
N PRO A 56 19.94 51.54 -2.16
CA PRO A 56 18.91 51.86 -1.18
C PRO A 56 18.78 53.37 -0.98
N SER A 57 17.54 53.86 -0.87
CA SER A 57 17.28 55.26 -0.52
C SER A 57 17.38 55.54 0.99
N PHE A 58 17.31 54.50 1.81
CA PHE A 58 17.39 54.57 3.26
C PHE A 58 18.08 53.33 3.81
N ILE A 59 18.88 53.48 4.88
CA ILE A 59 19.61 52.40 5.54
C ILE A 59 19.31 52.42 7.03
N ASN A 60 18.85 51.28 7.57
CA ASN A 60 18.71 51.04 9.01
C ASN A 60 19.44 49.75 9.40
N GLY A 61 20.43 49.86 10.29
CA GLY A 61 21.34 48.75 10.57
C GLY A 61 22.06 48.27 9.31
N ASP A 62 21.94 46.97 9.05
CA ASP A 62 22.43 46.22 7.89
C ASP A 62 21.33 46.00 6.82
N VAL A 63 20.22 46.75 6.87
CA VAL A 63 19.12 46.65 5.92
C VAL A 63 19.00 47.92 5.08
N GLY A 64 18.97 47.75 3.76
CA GLY A 64 18.65 48.80 2.79
C GLY A 64 17.17 48.80 2.43
N TYR A 65 16.61 49.98 2.19
CA TYR A 65 15.19 50.16 1.86
C TYR A 65 15.03 51.09 0.66
N ARG A 66 14.14 50.73 -0.25
CA ARG A 66 13.71 51.59 -1.35
C ARG A 66 12.22 51.38 -1.66
N LYS A 67 11.57 52.48 -2.03
CA LYS A 67 10.17 52.54 -2.46
C LYS A 67 10.08 52.83 -3.96
N TYR A 68 9.11 52.20 -4.62
CA TYR A 68 8.82 52.34 -6.05
C TYR A 68 7.32 52.41 -6.29
N ASP A 69 6.89 53.13 -7.32
CA ASP A 69 5.54 52.98 -7.85
C ASP A 69 5.47 51.72 -8.73
N ASN A 70 6.39 51.60 -9.69
CA ASN A 70 6.54 50.49 -10.62
C ASN A 70 7.92 49.83 -10.48
N PHE A 71 7.94 48.50 -10.63
CA PHE A 71 9.16 47.71 -10.79
C PHE A 71 8.93 46.75 -11.96
N LYS A 72 9.15 47.24 -13.17
CA LYS A 72 9.05 46.50 -14.43
C LYS A 72 10.42 46.40 -15.08
N LEU A 73 10.97 45.19 -15.17
CA LEU A 73 12.25 44.90 -15.83
C LEU A 73 11.98 44.04 -17.07
N ASP A 74 12.17 44.60 -18.26
CA ASP A 74 11.89 43.93 -19.53
C ASP A 74 13.04 43.01 -19.98
N GLN A 75 12.73 42.15 -20.96
CA GLN A 75 13.67 41.16 -21.46
C GLN A 75 14.92 41.84 -22.06
N GLY A 76 16.11 41.37 -21.65
CA GLY A 76 17.40 41.91 -22.10
C GLY A 76 17.98 42.97 -21.16
N ASP A 77 17.17 43.51 -20.25
CA ASP A 77 17.64 44.43 -19.21
C ASP A 77 18.08 43.68 -17.94
N ILE A 78 18.97 44.31 -17.19
CA ILE A 78 19.58 43.78 -15.96
C ILE A 78 19.27 44.73 -14.81
N ALA A 79 18.80 44.23 -13.68
CA ALA A 79 18.70 44.98 -12.43
C ALA A 79 19.68 44.42 -11.39
N ASN A 80 20.55 45.26 -10.84
CA ASN A 80 21.45 44.89 -9.77
C ASN A 80 21.01 45.58 -8.48
N LEU A 81 20.51 44.80 -7.51
CA LEU A 81 20.28 45.28 -6.15
C LEU A 81 21.64 45.41 -5.45
N ILE A 82 22.00 46.63 -5.08
CA ILE A 82 23.32 46.97 -4.53
C ILE A 82 23.30 46.82 -3.00
N TYR A 83 24.01 45.82 -2.47
CA TYR A 83 24.10 45.50 -1.03
C TYR A 83 25.22 46.26 -0.31
N GLN A 84 25.32 47.54 -0.64
CA GLN A 84 26.22 48.51 -0.06
C GLN A 84 25.55 49.88 -0.14
N GLY A 85 25.91 50.80 0.75
CA GLY A 85 25.51 52.19 0.63
C GLY A 85 26.18 53.06 1.68
N THR A 86 25.95 54.36 1.62
CA THR A 86 26.59 55.31 2.54
C THR A 86 25.59 55.78 3.58
N LYS A 87 25.94 55.64 4.87
CA LYS A 87 25.18 56.20 5.99
C LYS A 87 26.09 57.09 6.82
N ASN A 88 25.72 58.35 6.98
CA ASN A 88 26.50 59.36 7.70
C ASN A 88 27.96 59.46 7.18
N GLY A 89 28.13 59.46 5.85
CA GLY A 89 29.45 59.56 5.20
C GLY A 89 30.35 58.32 5.32
N LYS A 90 29.84 57.19 5.85
CA LYS A 90 30.58 55.92 5.94
C LYS A 90 29.88 54.84 5.14
N ASP A 91 30.68 54.00 4.47
CA ASP A 91 30.17 52.83 3.80
C ASP A 91 29.56 51.84 4.79
N ARG A 92 28.51 51.16 4.32
CA ARG A 92 27.72 50.19 5.04
C ARG A 92 27.42 49.02 4.13
N ASP A 93 27.86 47.86 4.59
CA ASP A 93 27.49 46.57 4.02
C ASP A 93 26.09 46.18 4.49
N LEU A 94 25.29 45.66 3.57
CA LEU A 94 23.89 45.31 3.83
C LEU A 94 23.68 43.80 3.70
N ASN A 95 22.94 43.21 4.62
CA ASN A 95 22.55 41.80 4.58
C ASN A 95 21.18 41.62 3.89
N ALA A 96 20.30 42.62 3.97
CA ALA A 96 18.97 42.59 3.36
C ALA A 96 18.65 43.88 2.60
N PHE A 97 17.82 43.75 1.57
CA PHE A 97 17.32 44.86 0.77
C PHE A 97 15.81 44.73 0.62
N VAL A 98 15.07 45.63 1.26
CA VAL A 98 13.61 45.76 1.19
C VAL A 98 13.19 46.67 0.04
N ASN A 99 12.36 46.14 -0.85
CA ASN A 99 11.77 46.81 -1.99
C ASN A 99 10.25 46.91 -1.79
N LEU A 100 9.77 48.12 -1.48
CA LEU A 100 8.34 48.44 -1.35
C LEU A 100 7.83 48.88 -2.72
N VAL A 101 6.96 48.10 -3.36
CA VAL A 101 6.47 48.39 -4.72
C VAL A 101 4.95 48.53 -4.69
N LYS A 102 4.43 49.68 -5.14
CA LYS A 102 2.99 49.98 -5.07
C LYS A 102 2.19 49.10 -6.03
N ASN A 103 2.67 48.99 -7.26
CA ASN A 103 2.04 48.18 -8.29
C ASN A 103 2.67 46.78 -8.33
N LYS A 104 2.24 45.97 -9.30
CA LYS A 104 2.80 44.64 -9.55
C LYS A 104 4.29 44.73 -9.88
N VAL A 105 5.06 43.77 -9.37
CA VAL A 105 6.46 43.57 -9.76
C VAL A 105 6.51 42.65 -10.98
N ASP A 106 7.02 43.12 -12.11
CA ASP A 106 7.13 42.35 -13.36
C ASP A 106 8.61 42.21 -13.77
N ILE A 107 9.13 40.99 -13.78
CA ILE A 107 10.53 40.70 -14.11
C ILE A 107 10.60 39.75 -15.30
N ASN A 108 10.94 40.29 -16.47
CA ASN A 108 11.26 39.58 -17.71
C ASN A 108 12.77 39.64 -18.03
N GLY A 109 13.54 40.51 -17.39
CA GLY A 109 15.01 40.58 -17.47
C GLY A 109 15.74 39.79 -16.38
N VAL A 110 17.00 40.14 -16.10
CA VAL A 110 17.83 39.48 -15.07
C VAL A 110 18.00 40.37 -13.85
N LEU A 111 17.56 39.91 -12.67
CA LEU A 111 17.80 40.57 -11.39
C LEU A 111 18.92 39.85 -10.62
N ASN A 112 19.93 40.59 -10.19
CA ASN A 112 21.03 40.09 -9.36
C ASN A 112 21.08 40.78 -8.00
N THR A 113 21.54 40.07 -6.97
CA THR A 113 22.07 40.67 -5.73
C THR A 113 23.57 40.86 -5.86
N THR A 114 24.06 42.10 -5.75
CA THR A 114 25.49 42.40 -5.95
C THR A 114 26.08 43.24 -4.83
N ARG A 115 27.39 43.11 -4.62
CA ARG A 115 28.22 43.98 -3.78
C ARG A 115 29.59 44.11 -4.43
N ASN A 116 30.12 45.32 -4.52
CA ASN A 116 31.41 45.59 -5.19
C ASN A 116 31.50 44.97 -6.60
N GLY A 117 30.41 45.01 -7.38
CA GLY A 117 30.34 44.43 -8.73
C GLY A 117 30.27 42.90 -8.82
N ASN A 118 30.38 42.19 -7.70
CA ASN A 118 30.30 40.73 -7.65
C ASN A 118 28.93 40.27 -7.14
N PHE A 119 28.58 39.02 -7.40
CA PHE A 119 27.40 38.41 -6.78
C PHE A 119 27.56 38.43 -5.26
N TYR A 120 26.47 38.73 -4.56
CA TYR A 120 26.44 38.76 -3.11
C TYR A 120 25.28 37.93 -2.59
N ASN A 121 25.50 37.16 -1.53
CA ASN A 121 24.49 36.31 -0.87
C ASN A 121 23.54 37.14 0.03
N GLY A 122 23.02 38.25 -0.50
CA GLY A 122 22.09 39.14 0.20
C GLY A 122 20.64 38.67 0.11
N HIS A 123 19.83 39.05 1.11
CA HIS A 123 18.40 38.76 1.16
C HIS A 123 17.60 39.82 0.41
N ALA A 124 16.99 39.45 -0.71
CA ALA A 124 16.10 40.30 -1.48
C ALA A 124 14.67 40.16 -0.96
N ILE A 125 14.06 41.27 -0.54
CA ILE A 125 12.71 41.29 0.03
C ILE A 125 11.84 42.20 -0.84
N PHE A 126 10.74 41.67 -1.39
CA PHE A 126 9.73 42.42 -2.12
C PHE A 126 8.42 42.44 -1.33
N ILE A 127 7.86 43.64 -1.14
CA ILE A 127 6.58 43.88 -0.48
C ILE A 127 5.70 44.64 -1.48
N THR A 128 4.66 43.99 -2.00
CA THR A 128 3.81 44.56 -3.05
C THR A 128 2.35 44.11 -2.93
N PRO A 129 1.37 45.03 -2.89
CA PRO A 129 -0.04 44.66 -2.90
C PRO A 129 -0.52 44.28 -4.32
N GLY A 130 0.29 44.51 -5.36
CA GLY A 130 -0.01 44.14 -6.75
C GLY A 130 0.46 42.74 -7.15
N GLY A 131 1.21 42.06 -6.27
CA GLY A 131 1.77 40.74 -6.57
C GLY A 131 3.05 40.79 -7.38
N MET A 132 3.52 39.64 -7.84
CA MET A 132 4.79 39.51 -8.54
C MET A 132 4.69 38.51 -9.68
N ALA A 133 5.22 38.85 -10.85
CA ALA A 133 5.42 37.91 -11.94
C ALA A 133 6.87 37.90 -12.40
N ILE A 134 7.44 36.70 -12.48
CA ILE A 134 8.71 36.42 -13.11
C ILE A 134 8.36 35.76 -14.44
N GLY A 135 8.39 36.54 -15.53
CA GLY A 135 8.03 36.05 -16.86
C GLY A 135 8.95 34.95 -17.37
N SER A 136 8.61 34.33 -18.50
CA SER A 136 9.36 33.18 -19.03
C SER A 136 10.83 33.47 -19.34
N SER A 137 11.18 34.72 -19.61
CA SER A 137 12.57 35.18 -19.78
C SER A 137 13.22 35.69 -18.49
N GLY A 138 12.42 35.91 -17.43
CA GLY A 138 12.85 36.49 -16.18
C GLY A 138 13.77 35.57 -15.38
N VAL A 139 14.79 36.16 -14.75
CA VAL A 139 15.73 35.46 -13.87
C VAL A 139 15.95 36.27 -12.60
N LEU A 140 15.84 35.62 -11.45
CA LEU A 140 16.30 36.15 -10.17
C LEU A 140 17.50 35.33 -9.72
N ASN A 141 18.67 35.94 -9.65
CA ASN A 141 19.89 35.36 -9.11
C ASN A 141 20.22 36.07 -7.80
N VAL A 142 19.85 35.43 -6.69
CA VAL A 142 19.80 36.08 -5.38
C VAL A 142 20.48 35.25 -4.30
N GLY A 143 20.87 35.88 -3.19
CA GLY A 143 21.26 35.15 -1.99
C GLY A 143 20.07 34.40 -1.41
N SER A 144 19.04 35.14 -0.97
CA SER A 144 17.74 34.60 -0.60
C SER A 144 16.61 35.51 -1.09
N LEU A 145 15.39 34.97 -1.21
CA LEU A 145 14.22 35.71 -1.67
C LEU A 145 13.10 35.67 -0.63
N SER A 146 12.44 36.80 -0.40
CA SER A 146 11.13 36.85 0.26
C SER A 146 10.18 37.75 -0.51
N VAL A 147 8.97 37.26 -0.76
CA VAL A 147 7.90 38.03 -1.40
C VAL A 147 6.66 37.98 -0.50
N ALA A 148 6.17 39.16 -0.12
CA ALA A 148 4.94 39.33 0.64
C ALA A 148 3.95 40.20 -0.14
N THR A 149 2.68 39.80 -0.12
CA THR A 149 1.60 40.46 -0.88
C THR A 149 0.51 41.04 0.04
N PRO A 150 0.84 42.02 0.91
CA PRO A 150 -0.12 42.59 1.84
C PRO A 150 -1.32 43.21 1.13
N SER A 151 -2.41 43.41 1.85
CA SER A 151 -3.53 44.20 1.36
C SER A 151 -3.08 45.63 1.01
N THR A 152 -3.78 46.28 0.09
CA THR A 152 -3.50 47.68 -0.29
C THR A 152 -3.50 48.61 0.92
N SER A 153 -4.45 48.42 1.84
CA SER A 153 -4.50 49.20 3.09
C SER A 153 -3.25 49.02 3.94
N LYS A 154 -2.77 47.78 4.10
CA LYS A 154 -1.57 47.51 4.88
C LYS A 154 -0.32 48.05 4.20
N TYR A 155 -0.23 47.91 2.87
CA TYR A 155 0.86 48.49 2.10
C TYR A 155 0.94 50.03 2.23
N ASN A 156 -0.20 50.71 2.16
CA ASN A 156 -0.27 52.17 2.33
C ASN A 156 0.23 52.59 3.71
N GLN A 157 -0.12 51.85 4.77
CA GLN A 157 0.41 52.07 6.11
C GLN A 157 1.95 51.95 6.14
N LEU A 158 2.50 50.86 5.58
CA LEU A 158 3.95 50.65 5.54
C LEU A 158 4.67 51.75 4.74
N THR A 159 4.03 52.26 3.69
CA THR A 159 4.57 53.37 2.88
C THR A 159 4.63 54.66 3.69
N SER A 160 3.57 55.01 4.42
CA SER A 160 3.57 56.18 5.31
C SER A 160 4.60 56.04 6.43
N GLU A 161 4.78 54.84 6.97
CA GLU A 161 5.81 54.55 7.97
C GLU A 161 7.22 54.73 7.40
N PHE A 162 7.48 54.20 6.19
CA PHE A 162 8.74 54.39 5.47
C PHE A 162 9.06 55.87 5.21
N ASP A 163 8.08 56.66 4.77
CA ASP A 163 8.25 58.10 4.51
C ASP A 163 8.61 58.87 5.79
N ASN A 164 8.13 58.40 6.95
CA ASN A 164 8.48 58.90 8.27
C ASN A 164 9.78 58.27 8.86
N LYS A 165 10.52 57.50 8.05
CA LYS A 165 11.74 56.76 8.46
C LYS A 165 11.51 55.78 9.61
N TYR A 166 10.28 55.28 9.76
CA TYR A 166 9.89 54.27 10.74
C TYR A 166 9.77 52.90 10.07
N VAL A 167 10.70 51.99 10.33
CA VAL A 167 10.76 50.69 9.62
C VAL A 167 10.35 49.48 10.46
N LYS A 168 9.93 49.68 11.72
CA LYS A 168 9.67 48.58 12.67
C LYS A 168 8.66 47.53 12.15
N ASN A 169 7.58 47.95 11.47
CA ASN A 169 6.60 47.00 10.93
C ASN A 169 7.02 46.44 9.56
N ILE A 170 7.83 47.19 8.81
CA ILE A 170 8.41 46.75 7.53
C ILE A 170 9.37 45.58 7.80
N ASP A 171 10.16 45.69 8.86
CA ASP A 171 11.13 44.66 9.30
C ASP A 171 10.42 43.38 9.78
N GLN A 172 9.16 43.49 10.17
CA GLN A 172 8.32 42.34 10.55
C GLN A 172 7.75 41.62 9.32
N VAL A 173 8.61 41.31 8.35
CA VAL A 173 8.26 40.61 7.11
C VAL A 173 7.48 39.32 7.40
N SER A 174 7.83 38.58 8.46
CA SER A 174 7.11 37.37 8.89
C SER A 174 5.64 37.60 9.26
N LYS A 175 5.26 38.81 9.73
CA LYS A 175 3.86 39.19 9.96
C LYS A 175 3.17 39.60 8.67
N LEU A 176 3.86 40.32 7.80
CA LEU A 176 3.34 40.71 6.47
C LEU A 176 3.03 39.49 5.61
N LYS A 177 3.84 38.44 5.74
CA LYS A 177 3.66 37.11 5.12
C LYS A 177 2.36 36.38 5.53
N GLN A 178 1.62 36.88 6.52
CA GLN A 178 0.31 36.34 6.92
C GLN A 178 -0.85 37.02 6.19
N ASP A 179 -0.65 38.24 5.67
CA ASP A 179 -1.60 38.98 4.86
C ASP A 179 -1.21 38.84 3.39
N SER A 180 -1.77 37.87 2.67
CA SER A 180 -1.40 37.56 1.28
C SER A 180 -2.62 37.71 0.37
N ASN A 181 -2.61 38.71 -0.51
CA ASN A 181 -3.79 39.22 -1.21
C ASN A 181 -3.62 39.31 -2.74
N ALA A 182 -2.39 39.20 -3.26
CA ALA A 182 -2.13 39.27 -4.69
C ALA A 182 -1.32 38.06 -5.19
N PRO A 183 -1.48 37.65 -6.46
CA PRO A 183 -0.88 36.44 -6.97
C PRO A 183 0.64 36.56 -7.15
N ILE A 184 1.33 35.42 -7.13
CA ILE A 184 2.73 35.29 -7.51
C ILE A 184 2.85 34.27 -8.64
N ASP A 185 3.38 34.68 -9.79
CA ASP A 185 3.60 33.81 -10.95
C ASP A 185 5.10 33.68 -11.25
N VAL A 186 5.62 32.44 -11.23
CA VAL A 186 7.01 32.12 -11.56
C VAL A 186 7.03 31.31 -12.83
N LYS A 187 7.15 31.98 -13.97
CA LYS A 187 7.33 31.36 -15.30
C LYS A 187 8.80 31.26 -15.70
N GLY A 188 9.64 32.14 -15.16
CA GLY A 188 11.10 32.18 -15.36
C GLY A 188 11.88 31.38 -14.32
N LYS A 189 13.06 31.87 -13.92
CA LYS A 189 13.95 31.15 -12.98
C LYS A 189 14.26 31.95 -11.72
N ILE A 190 14.27 31.26 -10.58
CA ILE A 190 14.82 31.74 -9.31
C ILE A 190 16.01 30.85 -8.95
N LEU A 191 17.20 31.44 -8.87
CA LEU A 191 18.46 30.81 -8.48
C LEU A 191 18.91 31.42 -7.16
N ALA A 192 18.61 30.74 -6.06
CA ALA A 192 18.88 31.19 -4.70
C ALA A 192 20.00 30.37 -4.03
N ARG A 193 20.68 30.96 -3.07
CA ARG A 193 21.73 30.30 -2.27
C ARG A 193 21.20 29.83 -0.91
N SER A 194 20.40 30.68 -0.24
CA SER A 194 20.10 30.58 1.19
C SER A 194 18.60 30.66 1.52
N GLY A 195 17.73 30.40 0.56
CA GLY A 195 16.29 30.19 0.79
C GLY A 195 15.38 31.03 -0.10
N VAL A 196 14.14 30.56 -0.22
CA VAL A 196 13.06 31.22 -0.99
C VAL A 196 11.78 31.17 -0.17
N ASP A 197 11.13 32.30 0.06
CA ASP A 197 9.84 32.41 0.76
C ASP A 197 8.82 33.22 -0.05
N LEU A 198 7.83 32.55 -0.65
CA LEU A 198 6.81 33.17 -1.51
C LEU A 198 5.44 33.11 -0.83
N ARG A 199 4.81 34.28 -0.61
CA ARG A 199 3.47 34.42 0.00
C ARG A 199 2.54 35.23 -0.88
N GLY A 200 1.70 34.53 -1.63
CA GLY A 200 0.73 35.10 -2.56
C GLY A 200 -0.71 34.75 -2.18
N SER A 201 -1.68 35.44 -2.77
CA SER A 201 -3.07 34.96 -2.73
C SER A 201 -3.15 33.61 -3.45
N ALA A 202 -2.80 33.57 -4.72
CA ALA A 202 -2.45 32.36 -5.47
C ALA A 202 -0.94 32.34 -5.75
N VAL A 203 -0.36 31.15 -5.91
CA VAL A 203 1.03 31.02 -6.35
C VAL A 203 1.13 29.97 -7.45
N ASN A 204 1.66 30.36 -8.61
CA ASN A 204 1.80 29.47 -9.77
C ASN A 204 3.26 29.38 -10.19
N ILE A 205 3.79 28.17 -10.30
CA ILE A 205 5.19 27.92 -10.65
C ILE A 205 5.22 27.02 -11.88
N SER A 206 5.43 27.63 -13.04
CA SER A 206 5.63 26.92 -14.30
C SER A 206 7.08 26.93 -14.78
N GLY A 207 7.92 27.77 -14.19
CA GLY A 207 9.35 27.85 -14.42
C GLY A 207 10.18 27.03 -13.43
N GLY A 208 11.38 27.52 -13.08
CA GLY A 208 12.32 26.81 -12.21
C GLY A 208 12.67 27.58 -10.95
N ILE A 209 12.55 26.95 -9.79
CA ILE A 209 13.12 27.43 -8.53
C ILE A 209 14.22 26.46 -8.12
N LEU A 210 15.43 26.97 -7.95
CA LEU A 210 16.56 26.21 -7.43
C LEU A 210 17.19 26.98 -6.28
N ASN A 211 17.09 26.42 -5.08
CA ASN A 211 17.80 26.91 -3.91
C ASN A 211 19.08 26.09 -3.64
N GLY A 212 20.04 26.66 -2.91
CA GLY A 212 21.31 26.00 -2.60
C GLY A 212 22.27 25.93 -3.78
N VAL A 213 22.17 26.87 -4.73
CA VAL A 213 23.16 27.05 -5.80
C VAL A 213 24.53 27.35 -5.17
N THR A 214 25.63 26.89 -5.77
CA THR A 214 26.98 27.09 -5.19
C THR A 214 27.80 28.15 -5.92
N GLU A 215 27.53 28.32 -7.22
CA GLU A 215 28.19 29.28 -8.07
C GLU A 215 27.89 30.72 -7.63
N ASN A 216 28.88 31.60 -7.57
CA ASN A 216 28.71 33.00 -7.14
C ASN A 216 28.88 33.96 -8.33
N ASN A 217 28.21 33.68 -9.43
CA ASN A 217 28.30 34.48 -10.64
C ASN A 217 27.20 35.54 -10.66
N VAL A 218 27.53 36.77 -11.06
CA VAL A 218 26.53 37.72 -11.55
C VAL A 218 26.09 37.22 -12.92
N LEU A 219 24.78 37.13 -13.15
CA LEU A 219 24.24 36.67 -14.43
C LEU A 219 23.90 37.88 -15.30
N SER A 220 24.24 37.79 -16.58
CA SER A 220 23.99 38.81 -17.59
C SER A 220 22.84 38.45 -18.54
N SER A 221 22.46 37.17 -18.58
CA SER A 221 21.42 36.70 -19.51
C SER A 221 20.62 35.50 -18.99
N LYS A 222 19.45 35.30 -19.59
CA LYS A 222 18.64 34.09 -19.41
C LYS A 222 19.40 32.82 -19.80
N ALA A 223 20.22 32.87 -20.85
CA ALA A 223 20.96 31.71 -21.34
C ALA A 223 21.98 31.20 -20.31
N GLU A 224 22.67 32.11 -19.62
CA GLU A 224 23.57 31.74 -18.51
C GLU A 224 22.81 31.12 -17.34
N ALA A 225 21.66 31.67 -16.98
CA ALA A 225 20.78 31.11 -15.95
C ALA A 225 20.25 29.72 -16.35
N ASP A 226 19.94 29.52 -17.63
CA ASP A 226 19.51 28.24 -18.16
C ASP A 226 20.61 27.19 -18.07
N ALA A 227 21.84 27.55 -18.48
CA ALA A 227 23.00 26.68 -18.39
C ALA A 227 23.30 26.30 -16.93
N LEU A 228 23.26 27.26 -16.00
CA LEU A 228 23.49 27.01 -14.57
C LEU A 228 22.41 26.11 -13.97
N PHE A 229 21.13 26.37 -14.27
CA PHE A 229 20.03 25.54 -13.80
C PHE A 229 20.17 24.09 -14.30
N ASN A 230 20.38 23.91 -15.61
CA ASN A 230 20.51 22.59 -16.25
C ASN A 230 21.77 21.84 -15.82
N LYS A 231 22.78 22.53 -15.27
CA LYS A 231 23.96 21.92 -14.68
C LYS A 231 23.66 21.26 -13.32
N LEU A 232 22.72 21.83 -12.56
CA LEU A 232 22.47 21.45 -11.16
C LEU A 232 21.30 20.47 -10.99
N VAL A 233 20.35 20.47 -11.93
CA VAL A 233 19.30 19.44 -12.02
C VAL A 233 19.54 18.53 -13.21
N ASN A 234 19.02 17.30 -13.18
CA ASN A 234 19.03 16.39 -14.31
C ASN A 234 17.89 16.69 -15.31
N THR A 235 17.80 15.90 -16.36
CA THR A 235 16.74 16.01 -17.40
C THR A 235 15.33 15.82 -16.87
N ASN A 236 15.16 15.21 -15.69
CA ASN A 236 13.88 15.04 -15.01
C ASN A 236 13.62 16.15 -13.96
N GLY A 237 14.50 17.16 -13.87
CA GLY A 237 14.41 18.24 -12.90
C GLY A 237 14.74 17.85 -11.46
N VAL A 238 15.30 16.65 -11.23
CA VAL A 238 15.76 16.18 -9.91
C VAL A 238 17.20 16.64 -9.69
N LEU A 239 17.58 16.91 -8.45
CA LEU A 239 18.96 17.31 -8.11
C LEU A 239 19.98 16.28 -8.58
N ASN A 240 21.08 16.75 -9.17
CA ASN A 240 22.18 15.86 -9.55
C ASN A 240 22.86 15.27 -8.30
N ALA A 241 23.11 13.95 -8.29
CA ALA A 241 23.66 13.23 -7.14
C ALA A 241 25.03 13.76 -6.67
N ASN A 242 25.80 14.35 -7.59
CA ASN A 242 27.14 14.90 -7.32
C ASN A 242 27.12 16.36 -6.83
N ALA A 243 25.95 17.01 -6.77
CA ALA A 243 25.88 18.36 -6.25
C ALA A 243 26.10 18.31 -4.72
N THR A 244 27.10 19.03 -4.22
CA THR A 244 27.35 19.15 -2.79
C THR A 244 26.29 20.03 -2.15
N ALA A 245 25.80 19.64 -0.97
CA ALA A 245 24.85 20.45 -0.22
C ALA A 245 25.55 21.68 0.37
N LEU A 246 24.93 22.85 0.29
CA LEU A 246 25.36 24.06 1.01
C LEU A 246 24.38 24.38 2.14
N ASN A 247 24.94 24.86 3.26
CA ASN A 247 24.24 25.38 4.44
C ASN A 247 23.15 24.48 5.03
N ASN A 248 23.46 23.83 6.16
CA ASN A 248 22.49 23.09 6.97
C ASN A 248 21.34 24.00 7.41
N GLY A 249 20.20 23.95 6.71
CA GLY A 249 18.95 24.59 7.14
C GLY A 249 18.22 25.48 6.14
N SER A 250 18.77 25.77 4.95
CA SER A 250 18.06 26.61 3.97
C SER A 250 16.84 25.89 3.37
N ILE A 251 15.70 26.59 3.29
CA ILE A 251 14.40 26.03 2.85
C ILE A 251 13.80 26.78 1.66
N VAL A 252 12.94 26.08 0.91
CA VAL A 252 11.98 26.69 -0.01
C VAL A 252 10.61 26.61 0.63
N LEU A 253 9.96 27.75 0.84
CA LEU A 253 8.67 27.88 1.49
C LEU A 253 7.72 28.65 0.58
N ILE A 254 6.67 27.98 0.13
CA ILE A 254 5.68 28.56 -0.78
C ILE A 254 4.31 28.39 -0.16
N LYS A 255 3.57 29.49 -0.03
CA LYS A 255 2.23 29.47 0.55
C LYS A 255 1.24 30.28 -0.27
N ALA A 256 0.13 29.64 -0.64
CA ALA A 256 -1.08 30.31 -1.11
C ALA A 256 -2.04 30.56 0.06
N SER A 257 -2.72 31.70 0.03
CA SER A 257 -3.67 32.15 1.05
C SER A 257 -5.04 31.45 0.94
N ASP A 258 -5.94 31.76 1.87
CA ASP A 258 -7.34 31.34 1.90
C ASP A 258 -8.31 32.28 1.16
N LYS A 259 -7.79 33.27 0.41
CA LYS A 259 -8.63 34.21 -0.36
C LYS A 259 -9.42 33.49 -1.45
N GLU A 260 -10.50 34.12 -1.89
CA GLU A 260 -11.32 33.61 -2.98
C GLU A 260 -10.51 33.52 -4.28
N GLY A 261 -10.68 32.43 -5.04
CA GLY A 261 -9.89 32.17 -6.25
C GLY A 261 -8.43 31.78 -6.00
N SER A 262 -8.00 31.61 -4.74
CA SER A 262 -6.64 31.19 -4.40
C SER A 262 -6.40 29.69 -4.55
N GLY A 263 -5.18 29.35 -4.94
CA GLY A 263 -4.63 27.98 -4.99
C GLY A 263 -3.11 28.00 -5.19
N LEU A 264 -2.49 26.83 -5.13
CA LEU A 264 -1.06 26.65 -5.41
C LEU A 264 -0.88 25.63 -6.53
N THR A 265 -0.21 26.05 -7.61
CA THR A 265 0.07 25.18 -8.77
C THR A 265 1.56 25.11 -9.05
N VAL A 266 2.09 23.90 -9.22
CA VAL A 266 3.47 23.66 -9.65
C VAL A 266 3.46 22.78 -10.89
N THR A 267 3.75 23.34 -12.07
CA THR A 267 3.97 22.58 -13.31
C THR A 267 5.42 22.56 -13.75
N GLY A 268 6.25 23.43 -13.16
CA GLY A 268 7.69 23.49 -13.39
C GLY A 268 8.50 22.69 -12.37
N THR A 269 9.69 23.19 -12.04
CA THR A 269 10.61 22.53 -11.10
C THR A 269 10.81 23.37 -9.84
N VAL A 270 10.69 22.75 -8.68
CA VAL A 270 11.08 23.32 -7.38
C VAL A 270 12.10 22.40 -6.75
N ALA A 271 13.34 22.85 -6.67
CA ALA A 271 14.45 22.06 -6.16
C ALA A 271 15.21 22.80 -5.04
N ASN A 272 15.59 22.07 -3.99
CA ASN A 272 16.42 22.61 -2.92
C ASN A 272 17.68 21.75 -2.71
N ASN A 273 18.80 22.30 -3.16
CA ASN A 273 20.13 21.71 -3.08
C ASN A 273 20.77 21.89 -1.67
N ALA A 274 20.01 22.27 -0.65
CA ALA A 274 20.46 22.39 0.75
C ALA A 274 19.90 21.25 1.61
N ASN A 275 20.32 21.15 2.89
CA ASN A 275 19.84 20.12 3.83
C ASN A 275 18.57 20.50 4.61
N GLY A 276 17.86 21.56 4.19
CA GLY A 276 16.63 22.03 4.84
C GLY A 276 15.38 21.26 4.40
N GLY A 277 14.60 21.83 3.49
CA GLY A 277 13.36 21.23 2.99
C GLY A 277 12.62 22.10 1.97
N VAL A 278 11.70 21.49 1.22
CA VAL A 278 10.71 22.16 0.38
C VAL A 278 9.32 22.01 1.02
N TYR A 279 8.64 23.14 1.25
CA TYR A 279 7.34 23.21 1.90
C TYR A 279 6.35 23.94 1.00
N LEU A 280 5.37 23.21 0.46
CA LEU A 280 4.29 23.74 -0.36
C LEU A 280 3.00 23.72 0.46
N THR A 281 2.47 24.89 0.81
CA THR A 281 1.25 25.01 1.62
C THR A 281 0.14 25.72 0.85
N ASN A 282 -1.04 25.10 0.77
CA ASN A 282 -2.22 25.74 0.23
C ASN A 282 -3.29 25.94 1.32
N ALA A 283 -3.90 27.13 1.35
CA ALA A 283 -5.10 27.41 2.13
C ALA A 283 -6.29 27.82 1.24
N GLY A 284 -6.09 27.96 -0.07
CA GLY A 284 -7.08 28.45 -1.02
C GLY A 284 -8.01 27.36 -1.51
N LYS A 285 -9.24 27.73 -1.86
CA LYS A 285 -10.29 26.77 -2.26
C LYS A 285 -10.03 26.10 -3.60
N ASN A 286 -9.15 26.64 -4.45
CA ASN A 286 -8.78 26.00 -5.73
C ASN A 286 -7.78 24.85 -5.56
N GLY A 287 -7.34 24.57 -4.32
CA GLY A 287 -6.51 23.41 -4.02
C GLY A 287 -5.02 23.56 -4.30
N LEU A 288 -4.31 22.45 -4.17
CA LEU A 288 -2.89 22.30 -4.45
C LEU A 288 -2.71 21.30 -5.60
N VAL A 289 -2.15 21.76 -6.71
CA VAL A 289 -1.86 20.93 -7.88
C VAL A 289 -0.36 20.87 -8.12
N VAL A 290 0.19 19.67 -8.17
CA VAL A 290 1.58 19.42 -8.61
C VAL A 290 1.53 18.59 -9.87
N ASN A 291 2.10 19.09 -10.96
CA ASN A 291 2.24 18.43 -12.26
C ASN A 291 3.66 18.61 -12.84
N GLY A 292 4.62 18.89 -11.95
CA GLY A 292 6.03 19.05 -12.26
C GLY A 292 6.92 18.40 -11.19
N THR A 293 8.18 18.79 -11.13
CA THR A 293 9.16 18.16 -10.22
C THR A 293 9.31 18.97 -8.93
N VAL A 294 9.25 18.28 -7.78
CA VAL A 294 9.60 18.84 -6.48
C VAL A 294 10.65 17.95 -5.83
N SER A 295 11.84 18.50 -5.60
CA SER A 295 12.97 17.72 -5.10
C SER A 295 13.76 18.43 -4.01
N ASP A 296 14.19 17.67 -3.02
CA ASP A 296 14.98 18.11 -1.87
C ASP A 296 15.86 16.94 -1.43
N ARG A 297 16.95 17.19 -0.70
CA ARG A 297 17.78 16.11 -0.16
C ARG A 297 17.27 15.49 1.13
N ASN A 298 16.41 16.21 1.85
CA ASN A 298 15.93 15.89 3.18
C ASN A 298 14.41 15.74 3.17
N LEU A 299 13.64 16.81 2.99
CA LEU A 299 12.19 16.79 3.16
C LEU A 299 11.45 17.58 2.09
N THR A 300 10.53 16.91 1.39
CA THR A 300 9.45 17.55 0.64
C THR A 300 8.14 17.37 1.40
N ARG A 301 7.46 18.48 1.75
CA ARG A 301 6.12 18.46 2.35
C ARG A 301 5.12 19.25 1.50
N LEU A 302 4.10 18.54 1.01
CA LEU A 302 2.88 19.12 0.46
C LEU A 302 1.83 19.16 1.57
N TYR A 303 1.29 20.34 1.86
CA TYR A 303 0.26 20.51 2.88
C TYR A 303 -0.91 21.33 2.36
N ASN A 304 -2.05 20.66 2.16
CA ASN A 304 -3.26 21.27 1.60
C ASN A 304 -4.33 21.43 2.68
N LYS A 305 -4.78 22.65 2.97
CA LYS A 305 -5.84 22.91 3.96
C LYS A 305 -7.24 23.02 3.36
N ALA A 306 -7.36 23.33 2.07
CA ALA A 306 -8.63 23.57 1.39
C ALA A 306 -8.56 23.15 -0.09
N GLY A 307 -9.72 22.86 -0.70
CA GLY A 307 -9.77 22.32 -2.06
C GLY A 307 -9.13 20.95 -2.18
N ASP A 308 -8.99 20.45 -3.41
CA ASP A 308 -8.35 19.16 -3.67
C ASP A 308 -6.81 19.26 -3.62
N LEU A 309 -6.16 18.17 -3.22
CA LEU A 309 -4.72 17.99 -3.41
C LEU A 309 -4.50 16.99 -4.54
N VAL A 310 -3.91 17.44 -5.65
CA VAL A 310 -3.70 16.64 -6.87
C VAL A 310 -2.22 16.55 -7.21
N VAL A 311 -1.67 15.35 -7.15
CA VAL A 311 -0.34 15.02 -7.68
C VAL A 311 -0.56 14.35 -9.04
N SER A 312 -0.34 15.11 -10.10
CA SER A 312 -0.75 14.80 -11.47
C SER A 312 0.22 13.83 -12.18
N SER A 313 -0.13 13.40 -13.39
CA SER A 313 0.56 12.33 -14.12
C SER A 313 2.03 12.56 -14.44
N LYS A 314 2.50 13.82 -14.46
CA LYS A 314 3.91 14.16 -14.69
C LYS A 314 4.66 14.54 -13.40
N ALA A 315 3.97 14.51 -12.27
CA ALA A 315 4.55 14.95 -11.02
C ALA A 315 5.63 13.97 -10.55
N ASN A 316 6.77 14.51 -10.11
CA ASN A 316 7.85 13.74 -9.52
C ASN A 316 8.27 14.39 -8.20
N LEU A 317 7.89 13.78 -7.08
CA LEU A 317 8.30 14.17 -5.74
C LEU A 317 9.45 13.25 -5.32
N ASN A 318 10.64 13.81 -5.09
CA ASN A 318 11.84 13.03 -4.80
C ASN A 318 12.67 13.66 -3.68
N SER A 319 12.69 13.03 -2.51
CA SER A 319 13.48 13.45 -1.33
C SER A 319 13.78 12.27 -0.41
N ASP A 320 14.67 12.42 0.58
CA ASP A 320 14.84 11.38 1.61
C ASP A 320 13.51 11.12 2.35
N HIS A 321 12.78 12.17 2.69
CA HIS A 321 11.43 12.09 3.26
C HIS A 321 10.44 12.88 2.40
N VAL A 322 9.34 12.24 2.00
CA VAL A 322 8.23 12.90 1.30
C VAL A 322 6.94 12.77 2.11
N VAL A 323 6.29 13.90 2.37
CA VAL A 323 5.00 13.98 3.07
C VAL A 323 3.97 14.67 2.16
N VAL A 324 2.92 13.95 1.81
CA VAL A 324 1.75 14.47 1.09
C VAL A 324 0.57 14.46 2.05
N GLN A 325 0.17 15.63 2.53
CA GLN A 325 -0.86 15.77 3.56
C GLN A 325 -2.01 16.66 3.10
N ASN A 326 -3.22 16.12 3.11
CA ASN A 326 -4.45 16.82 2.75
C ASN A 326 -5.39 16.97 3.95
N GLN A 327 -5.97 18.15 4.14
CA GLN A 327 -7.07 18.48 5.05
C GLN A 327 -8.26 19.12 4.32
N GLY A 328 -8.15 19.31 3.00
CA GLY A 328 -9.19 19.92 2.17
C GLY A 328 -10.28 18.93 1.76
N ALA A 329 -10.56 18.88 0.46
CA ALA A 329 -11.51 17.96 -0.14
C ALA A 329 -10.84 16.59 -0.43
N ALA A 330 -10.65 16.19 -1.68
CA ALA A 330 -10.05 14.90 -2.03
C ALA A 330 -8.50 14.96 -2.13
N LEU A 331 -7.86 13.80 -2.00
CA LEU A 331 -6.43 13.61 -2.30
C LEU A 331 -6.28 12.62 -3.44
N SER A 332 -5.74 13.08 -4.57
CA SER A 332 -5.53 12.27 -5.77
C SER A 332 -4.05 12.22 -6.16
N LEU A 333 -3.50 11.01 -6.26
CA LEU A 333 -2.23 10.73 -6.92
C LEU A 333 -2.55 10.07 -8.27
N ALA A 334 -2.44 10.81 -9.36
CA ALA A 334 -2.87 10.38 -10.67
C ALA A 334 -1.96 9.30 -11.27
N THR A 335 -2.47 8.55 -12.24
CA THR A 335 -1.66 7.59 -13.01
C THR A 335 -0.45 8.30 -13.63
N GLY A 336 0.74 7.75 -13.43
CA GLY A 336 2.01 8.32 -13.89
C GLY A 336 2.74 9.18 -12.85
N SER A 337 2.05 9.65 -11.80
CA SER A 337 2.72 10.42 -10.73
C SER A 337 3.73 9.56 -9.97
N ASN A 338 4.85 10.14 -9.54
CA ASN A 338 5.85 9.48 -8.72
C ASN A 338 6.03 10.22 -7.38
N VAL A 339 5.84 9.51 -6.26
CA VAL A 339 6.09 10.00 -4.90
C VAL A 339 7.11 9.08 -4.25
N ALA A 340 8.38 9.50 -4.21
CA ALA A 340 9.50 8.62 -3.88
C ALA A 340 10.44 9.20 -2.80
N GLY A 341 10.88 8.34 -1.90
CA GLY A 341 11.90 8.66 -0.90
C GLY A 341 12.38 7.47 -0.08
N ASN A 342 13.22 7.72 0.92
CA ASN A 342 13.52 6.71 1.95
C ASN A 342 12.29 6.49 2.85
N ARG A 343 11.68 7.57 3.33
CA ARG A 343 10.39 7.58 4.02
C ARG A 343 9.34 8.31 3.18
N VAL A 344 8.17 7.70 3.01
CA VAL A 344 7.03 8.32 2.32
C VAL A 344 5.76 8.26 3.18
N GLU A 345 5.08 9.39 3.32
CA GLU A 345 3.82 9.52 4.03
C GLU A 345 2.76 10.17 3.15
N VAL A 346 1.65 9.47 2.90
CA VAL A 346 0.48 9.98 2.18
C VAL A 346 -0.70 9.97 3.14
N LEU A 347 -1.15 11.15 3.54
CA LEU A 347 -2.07 11.37 4.66
C LEU A 347 -3.29 12.17 4.19
N ASN A 348 -4.48 11.55 4.21
CA ASN A 348 -5.74 12.23 3.93
C ASN A 348 -6.56 12.43 5.20
N GLN A 349 -6.71 13.69 5.60
CA GLN A 349 -7.61 14.19 6.64
C GLN A 349 -8.71 15.08 6.03
N GLY A 350 -8.83 15.06 4.70
CA GLY A 350 -9.86 15.78 3.97
C GLY A 350 -11.22 15.07 3.98
N THR A 351 -12.22 15.74 3.45
CA THR A 351 -13.60 15.22 3.37
C THR A 351 -13.83 14.27 2.20
N GLY A 352 -12.94 14.29 1.20
CA GLY A 352 -13.01 13.43 0.01
C GLY A 352 -12.27 12.10 0.16
N GLU A 353 -12.32 11.29 -0.90
CA GLU A 353 -11.59 10.02 -1.01
C GLU A 353 -10.07 10.25 -1.16
N LEU A 354 -9.28 9.28 -0.67
CA LEU A 354 -7.87 9.14 -1.03
C LEU A 354 -7.75 8.18 -2.22
N THR A 355 -7.37 8.68 -3.40
CA THR A 355 -7.14 7.85 -4.60
C THR A 355 -5.67 7.86 -4.96
N ALA A 356 -5.01 6.70 -4.94
CA ALA A 356 -3.63 6.52 -5.38
C ALA A 356 -3.55 5.62 -6.62
N ARG A 357 -3.42 6.23 -7.80
CA ARG A 357 -3.25 5.58 -9.11
C ARG A 357 -1.82 5.63 -9.65
N GLY A 358 -0.97 6.47 -9.05
CA GLY A 358 0.46 6.58 -9.38
C GLY A 358 1.36 5.66 -8.55
N THR A 359 2.65 5.99 -8.50
CA THR A 359 3.67 5.27 -7.73
C THR A 359 3.94 5.96 -6.39
N ILE A 360 3.91 5.18 -5.31
CA ILE A 360 4.40 5.52 -3.97
C ILE A 360 5.58 4.59 -3.69
N ALA A 361 6.80 5.12 -3.59
CA ALA A 361 8.02 4.32 -3.48
C ALA A 361 8.88 4.71 -2.27
N GLY A 362 9.01 3.81 -1.31
CA GLY A 362 9.89 3.92 -0.14
C GLY A 362 11.16 3.06 -0.27
N ASN A 363 12.19 3.41 0.51
CA ASN A 363 13.36 2.56 0.76
C ASN A 363 13.61 2.26 2.24
N GLY A 364 12.70 2.66 3.13
CA GLY A 364 12.80 2.43 4.57
C GLY A 364 11.44 2.42 5.27
N ALA A 365 10.53 3.31 4.87
CA ALA A 365 9.16 3.30 5.37
C ALA A 365 8.15 3.88 4.37
N VAL A 366 6.98 3.26 4.29
CA VAL A 366 5.82 3.80 3.55
C VAL A 366 4.59 3.80 4.45
N VAL A 367 3.95 4.96 4.56
CA VAL A 367 2.69 5.14 5.30
C VAL A 367 1.65 5.73 4.36
N VAL A 368 0.54 5.02 4.17
CA VAL A 368 -0.63 5.52 3.45
C VAL A 368 -1.81 5.47 4.39
N LYS A 369 -2.35 6.64 4.74
CA LYS A 369 -3.40 6.73 5.75
C LYS A 369 -4.52 7.66 5.34
N ASN A 370 -5.74 7.12 5.38
CA ASN A 370 -6.97 7.88 5.25
C ASN A 370 -7.65 7.95 6.61
N PHE A 371 -7.69 9.15 7.20
CA PHE A 371 -8.28 9.41 8.52
C PHE A 371 -9.78 9.67 8.45
N THR A 372 -10.23 10.31 7.37
CA THR A 372 -11.59 10.84 7.18
C THR A 372 -12.07 10.60 5.75
N GLY A 373 -13.24 11.13 5.39
CA GLY A 373 -13.73 11.08 4.01
C GLY A 373 -14.37 9.74 3.61
N SER A 374 -14.52 9.54 2.30
CA SER A 374 -15.41 8.53 1.73
C SER A 374 -14.77 7.16 1.44
N GLY A 375 -13.45 7.03 1.59
CA GLY A 375 -12.74 5.76 1.34
C GLY A 375 -11.29 5.95 0.94
N MET A 376 -10.67 4.83 0.57
CA MET A 376 -9.33 4.75 0.01
C MET A 376 -9.29 3.79 -1.18
N GLU A 377 -8.78 4.25 -2.33
CA GLU A 377 -8.49 3.43 -3.50
C GLU A 377 -6.99 3.40 -3.77
N LEU A 378 -6.40 2.20 -3.84
CA LEU A 378 -5.02 1.95 -4.21
C LEU A 378 -4.98 1.16 -5.52
N SER A 379 -4.97 1.88 -6.65
CA SER A 379 -4.94 1.31 -8.01
C SER A 379 -3.58 1.41 -8.70
N GLY A 380 -2.63 2.16 -8.11
CA GLY A 380 -1.27 2.31 -8.60
C GLY A 380 -0.30 1.29 -8.01
N THR A 381 0.96 1.71 -7.85
CA THR A 381 2.01 0.88 -7.27
C THR A 381 2.46 1.45 -5.92
N VAL A 382 2.46 0.63 -4.88
CA VAL A 382 3.10 0.93 -3.60
C VAL A 382 4.31 0.00 -3.45
N THR A 383 5.51 0.56 -3.42
CA THR A 383 6.73 -0.23 -3.18
C THR A 383 7.48 0.25 -1.95
N ASN A 384 8.09 -0.67 -1.23
CA ASN A 384 9.07 -0.34 -0.20
C ASN A 384 10.20 -1.37 -0.21
N THR A 385 11.42 -0.94 -0.57
CA THR A 385 12.55 -1.85 -0.80
C THR A 385 13.27 -2.27 0.49
N SER A 386 12.99 -1.61 1.61
CA SER A 386 13.39 -2.07 2.95
C SER A 386 12.45 -1.51 4.03
N GLY A 387 12.30 -2.21 5.15
CA GLY A 387 11.59 -1.70 6.32
C GLY A 387 10.07 -1.91 6.30
N GLN A 388 9.29 -0.92 6.76
CA GLN A 388 7.87 -1.13 7.10
C GLN A 388 6.90 -0.41 6.16
N THR A 389 5.83 -1.11 5.76
CA THR A 389 4.69 -0.50 5.04
C THR A 389 3.42 -0.55 5.89
N ALA A 390 2.77 0.59 6.08
CA ALA A 390 1.53 0.72 6.83
C ALA A 390 0.44 1.41 6.00
N ILE A 391 -0.59 0.65 5.63
CA ILE A 391 -1.76 1.12 4.90
C ILE A 391 -2.95 1.07 5.85
N ASN A 392 -3.55 2.22 6.16
CA ASN A 392 -4.62 2.32 7.15
C ASN A 392 -5.77 3.18 6.63
N ASN A 393 -6.96 2.58 6.49
CA ASN A 393 -8.18 3.29 6.16
C ASN A 393 -9.10 3.34 7.39
N GLU A 394 -9.41 4.53 7.89
CA GLU A 394 -10.25 4.72 9.07
C GLU A 394 -11.73 4.99 8.73
N LYS A 395 -12.05 5.37 7.47
CA LYS A 395 -13.41 5.72 7.01
C LYS A 395 -13.66 5.25 5.57
N GLY A 396 -14.92 4.91 5.25
CA GLY A 396 -15.31 4.43 3.93
C GLY A 396 -14.76 3.05 3.57
N ALA A 397 -14.92 2.62 2.32
CA ALA A 397 -14.36 1.35 1.86
C ALA A 397 -12.87 1.48 1.52
N LEU A 398 -12.11 0.39 1.68
CA LEU A 398 -10.75 0.25 1.14
C LEU A 398 -10.78 -0.65 -0.09
N LEU A 399 -10.40 -0.11 -1.24
CA LEU A 399 -10.17 -0.86 -2.48
C LEU A 399 -8.67 -0.95 -2.76
N VAL A 400 -8.13 -2.18 -2.77
CA VAL A 400 -6.81 -2.48 -3.31
C VAL A 400 -6.99 -3.09 -4.69
N ASN A 401 -6.48 -2.42 -5.71
CA ASN A 401 -6.65 -2.77 -7.12
C ASN A 401 -5.34 -2.72 -7.92
N GLY A 402 -4.26 -2.21 -7.34
CA GLY A 402 -2.93 -2.21 -7.95
C GLY A 402 -1.93 -3.14 -7.25
N THR A 403 -0.65 -2.80 -7.39
CA THR A 403 0.47 -3.61 -6.88
C THR A 403 1.00 -3.06 -5.57
N ILE A 404 1.20 -3.92 -4.57
CA ILE A 404 1.87 -3.58 -3.31
C ILE A 404 3.04 -4.54 -3.10
N ASN A 405 4.27 -4.02 -3.08
CA ASN A 405 5.48 -4.82 -2.89
C ASN A 405 6.33 -4.28 -1.74
N ASN A 406 6.52 -5.05 -0.67
CA ASN A 406 7.30 -4.64 0.49
C ASN A 406 8.35 -5.66 0.90
N LYS A 407 9.54 -5.17 1.24
CA LYS A 407 10.60 -5.94 1.90
C LYS A 407 10.71 -5.54 3.37
N GLY A 408 9.94 -6.22 4.21
CA GLY A 408 9.92 -6.13 5.68
C GLY A 408 8.51 -6.33 6.22
N ASN A 409 8.16 -5.68 7.34
CA ASN A 409 6.82 -5.88 7.90
C ASN A 409 5.77 -5.03 7.16
N MET A 410 4.61 -5.60 6.87
CA MET A 410 3.49 -4.92 6.20
C MET A 410 2.20 -5.04 7.01
N GLY A 411 1.48 -3.93 7.16
CA GLY A 411 0.11 -3.90 7.65
C GLY A 411 -0.83 -3.22 6.66
N ILE A 412 -1.96 -3.87 6.36
CA ILE A 412 -3.08 -3.32 5.59
C ILE A 412 -4.34 -3.44 6.45
N ASN A 413 -4.83 -2.32 6.98
CA ASN A 413 -5.95 -2.31 7.90
C ASN A 413 -7.08 -1.41 7.40
N ASN A 414 -8.30 -1.93 7.40
CA ASN A 414 -9.52 -1.16 7.19
C ASN A 414 -10.38 -1.15 8.45
N ARG A 415 -10.75 0.04 8.89
CA ARG A 415 -11.71 0.31 9.97
C ARG A 415 -12.96 1.04 9.49
N GLY A 416 -13.04 1.35 8.20
CA GLY A 416 -14.24 1.89 7.56
C GLY A 416 -15.29 0.81 7.28
N THR A 417 -15.97 0.86 6.13
CA THR A 417 -17.17 0.02 5.88
C THR A 417 -16.83 -1.40 5.41
N GLY A 418 -15.83 -1.57 4.55
CA GLY A 418 -15.38 -2.87 4.06
C GLY A 418 -14.05 -2.80 3.31
N MET A 419 -13.50 -3.97 2.97
CA MET A 419 -12.23 -4.09 2.23
C MET A 419 -12.39 -5.01 1.00
N VAL A 420 -11.86 -4.58 -0.13
CA VAL A 420 -11.74 -5.40 -1.35
C VAL A 420 -10.30 -5.42 -1.83
N ILE A 421 -9.70 -6.60 -1.91
CA ILE A 421 -8.46 -6.87 -2.66
C ILE A 421 -8.91 -7.47 -4.00
N SER A 422 -9.02 -6.62 -5.02
CA SER A 422 -9.67 -6.96 -6.29
C SER A 422 -8.85 -7.92 -7.16
N LYS A 423 -9.43 -8.35 -8.29
CA LYS A 423 -8.77 -9.26 -9.26
C LYS A 423 -7.46 -8.72 -9.86
N ASN A 424 -7.28 -7.41 -9.86
CA ASN A 424 -6.08 -6.76 -10.41
C ASN A 424 -4.97 -6.59 -9.36
N ALA A 425 -5.28 -6.88 -8.08
CA ALA A 425 -4.34 -6.65 -6.99
C ALA A 425 -3.29 -7.75 -6.90
N THR A 426 -2.04 -7.33 -6.70
CA THR A 426 -0.90 -8.20 -6.39
C THR A 426 -0.19 -7.66 -5.16
N ILE A 427 -0.21 -8.42 -4.07
CA ILE A 427 0.44 -8.07 -2.81
C ILE A 427 1.59 -9.04 -2.56
N THR A 428 2.83 -8.53 -2.51
CA THR A 428 4.03 -9.32 -2.18
C THR A 428 4.73 -8.73 -0.97
N ASN A 429 5.04 -9.58 0.01
CA ASN A 429 5.72 -9.17 1.23
C ASN A 429 6.82 -10.16 1.65
N THR A 430 7.93 -9.64 2.20
CA THR A 430 8.89 -10.46 2.96
C THR A 430 8.97 -9.98 4.39
N GLY A 431 8.68 -10.81 5.38
CA GLY A 431 8.59 -10.45 6.79
C GLY A 431 7.20 -10.79 7.33
N ASP A 432 6.76 -10.08 8.36
CA ASP A 432 5.41 -10.29 8.89
C ASP A 432 4.38 -9.49 8.08
N LEU A 433 3.32 -10.15 7.62
CA LEU A 433 2.18 -9.56 6.93
C LEU A 433 0.94 -9.58 7.81
N LYS A 434 0.23 -8.45 7.86
CA LYS A 434 -1.06 -8.33 8.56
C LYS A 434 -2.09 -7.66 7.67
N ILE A 435 -3.19 -8.34 7.39
CA ILE A 435 -4.36 -7.81 6.67
C ILE A 435 -5.57 -7.91 7.60
N GLY A 436 -6.19 -6.77 7.91
CA GLY A 436 -7.26 -6.69 8.91
C GLY A 436 -8.43 -5.82 8.46
N ASN A 437 -9.66 -6.31 8.62
CA ASN A 437 -10.87 -5.52 8.40
C ASN A 437 -11.77 -5.54 9.65
N THR A 438 -12.31 -4.40 10.04
CA THR A 438 -13.37 -4.30 11.06
C THR A 438 -14.70 -3.80 10.51
N GLY A 439 -14.76 -3.48 9.22
CA GLY A 439 -15.96 -2.96 8.57
C GLY A 439 -17.06 -4.01 8.38
N ALA A 440 -18.31 -3.58 8.54
CA ALA A 440 -19.50 -4.44 8.51
C ALA A 440 -19.77 -5.10 7.14
N ASP A 441 -19.28 -4.53 6.04
CA ASP A 441 -19.43 -5.08 4.68
C ASP A 441 -18.48 -6.27 4.45
N GLY A 442 -17.53 -6.51 5.36
CA GLY A 442 -16.60 -7.62 5.30
C GLY A 442 -15.33 -7.35 4.50
N MET A 443 -14.61 -8.43 4.24
CA MET A 443 -13.37 -8.45 3.48
C MET A 443 -13.51 -9.42 2.32
N THR A 444 -13.31 -8.94 1.10
CA THR A 444 -13.26 -9.78 -0.11
C THR A 444 -11.87 -9.77 -0.70
N ILE A 445 -11.32 -10.95 -0.97
CA ILE A 445 -10.03 -11.14 -1.63
C ILE A 445 -10.28 -11.91 -2.92
N VAL A 446 -9.84 -11.36 -4.05
CA VAL A 446 -9.89 -11.96 -5.38
C VAL A 446 -8.49 -11.98 -6.01
N GLY A 447 -7.64 -11.01 -5.68
CA GLY A 447 -6.27 -10.90 -6.17
C GLY A 447 -5.28 -11.86 -5.51
N ASP A 448 -4.00 -11.64 -5.81
CA ASP A 448 -2.89 -12.45 -5.32
C ASP A 448 -2.29 -11.85 -4.04
N VAL A 449 -2.09 -12.69 -3.02
CA VAL A 449 -1.40 -12.33 -1.78
C VAL A 449 -0.28 -13.34 -1.51
N ALA A 450 0.96 -12.88 -1.56
CA ALA A 450 2.14 -13.70 -1.31
C ALA A 450 2.99 -13.11 -0.17
N ASN A 451 3.39 -13.96 0.78
CA ASN A 451 4.24 -13.57 1.90
C ASN A 451 5.36 -14.59 2.16
N SER A 452 6.51 -14.12 2.66
CA SER A 452 7.51 -14.97 3.31
C SER A 452 7.72 -14.54 4.77
N GLY A 453 7.40 -15.38 5.75
CA GLY A 453 7.37 -15.03 7.18
C GLY A 453 6.02 -15.39 7.80
N ASN A 454 5.60 -14.71 8.89
CA ASN A 454 4.25 -14.93 9.42
C ASN A 454 3.22 -14.05 8.69
N ALA A 455 2.05 -14.59 8.42
CA ALA A 455 0.94 -13.87 7.81
C ALA A 455 -0.33 -14.00 8.66
N TYR A 456 -1.04 -12.89 8.83
CA TYR A 456 -2.29 -12.79 9.58
C TYR A 456 -3.34 -12.10 8.72
N ILE A 457 -4.38 -12.82 8.31
CA ILE A 457 -5.54 -12.28 7.60
C ILE A 457 -6.74 -12.44 8.52
N TYR A 458 -7.32 -11.35 9.00
CA TYR A 458 -8.49 -11.43 9.87
C TYR A 458 -9.57 -10.41 9.55
N ASN A 459 -10.78 -10.79 9.91
CA ASN A 459 -11.98 -10.01 9.68
C ASN A 459 -12.85 -10.02 10.94
N ASP A 460 -13.22 -8.82 11.40
CA ASP A 460 -13.96 -8.59 12.63
C ASP A 460 -15.42 -8.17 12.39
N GLY A 461 -15.80 -7.82 11.15
CA GLY A 461 -17.16 -7.46 10.75
C GLY A 461 -17.50 -8.02 9.37
N GLY A 462 -18.76 -8.39 9.10
CA GLY A 462 -19.16 -8.99 7.83
C GLY A 462 -18.49 -10.34 7.52
N LYS A 463 -18.54 -10.78 6.26
CA LYS A 463 -17.95 -12.06 5.82
C LYS A 463 -16.51 -11.85 5.33
N LEU A 464 -15.60 -12.76 5.69
CA LEU A 464 -14.31 -12.90 5.00
C LEU A 464 -14.48 -13.84 3.81
N SER A 465 -14.28 -13.35 2.59
CA SER A 465 -14.48 -14.13 1.37
C SER A 465 -13.21 -14.15 0.52
N PHE A 466 -12.70 -15.35 0.25
CA PHE A 466 -11.74 -15.62 -0.81
C PHE A 466 -12.56 -16.02 -2.04
N SER A 467 -12.65 -15.11 -2.99
CA SER A 467 -13.68 -15.11 -4.03
C SER A 467 -13.09 -15.21 -5.43
N ASN A 468 -13.99 -15.52 -6.37
CA ASN A 468 -13.74 -15.39 -7.80
C ASN A 468 -14.15 -13.99 -8.28
N SER A 469 -13.50 -13.52 -9.35
CA SER A 469 -13.97 -12.35 -10.07
C SER A 469 -15.33 -12.63 -10.70
N GLN A 470 -16.12 -11.57 -10.93
CA GLN A 470 -17.47 -11.71 -11.51
C GLN A 470 -17.45 -12.35 -12.92
N ASP A 471 -16.38 -12.12 -13.68
CA ASP A 471 -16.15 -12.72 -14.99
C ASP A 471 -15.47 -14.11 -14.93
N LEU A 472 -15.24 -14.64 -13.72
CA LEU A 472 -14.56 -15.92 -13.44
C LEU A 472 -13.14 -16.03 -14.04
N SER A 473 -12.54 -14.93 -14.49
CA SER A 473 -11.18 -14.91 -15.03
C SER A 473 -10.08 -15.05 -13.97
N LYS A 474 -10.42 -14.79 -12.69
CA LYS A 474 -9.49 -14.84 -11.57
C LYS A 474 -10.16 -15.42 -10.33
N ALA A 475 -9.41 -16.22 -9.58
CA ALA A 475 -9.75 -16.69 -8.25
C ALA A 475 -8.68 -16.23 -7.26
N ALA A 476 -9.09 -16.03 -6.01
CA ALA A 476 -8.18 -15.63 -4.93
C ALA A 476 -7.02 -16.63 -4.77
N THR A 477 -5.81 -16.11 -4.63
CA THR A 477 -4.62 -16.92 -4.35
C THR A 477 -3.87 -16.35 -3.17
N VAL A 478 -3.73 -17.14 -2.10
CA VAL A 478 -2.94 -16.79 -0.92
C VAL A 478 -1.82 -17.80 -0.76
N THR A 479 -0.58 -17.32 -0.74
CA THR A 479 0.62 -18.15 -0.55
C THR A 479 1.48 -17.58 0.56
N ASN A 480 1.84 -18.41 1.54
CA ASN A 480 2.80 -18.05 2.57
C ASN A 480 3.96 -19.06 2.63
N ARG A 481 5.19 -18.59 2.83
CA ARG A 481 6.38 -19.45 2.92
C ARG A 481 7.24 -19.08 4.13
N GLY A 482 7.83 -20.07 4.79
CA GLY A 482 8.81 -19.85 5.86
C GLY A 482 8.25 -19.32 7.18
N GLY A 483 6.95 -19.47 7.44
CA GLY A 483 6.32 -19.06 8.70
C GLY A 483 4.85 -19.45 8.80
N ASN A 484 4.15 -18.98 9.84
CA ASN A 484 2.75 -19.36 10.06
C ASN A 484 1.78 -18.50 9.24
N LEU A 485 0.68 -19.10 8.76
CA LEU A 485 -0.43 -18.38 8.13
C LEU A 485 -1.71 -18.54 8.98
N TYR A 486 -2.24 -17.43 9.47
CA TYR A 486 -3.46 -17.38 10.26
C TYR A 486 -4.57 -16.67 9.50
N ILE A 487 -5.71 -17.34 9.34
CA ILE A 487 -6.92 -16.82 8.68
C ILE A 487 -8.07 -16.88 9.68
N GLY A 488 -8.64 -15.72 10.03
CA GLY A 488 -9.54 -15.59 11.17
C GLY A 488 -10.80 -14.77 10.92
N GLY A 489 -11.97 -15.33 11.20
CA GLY A 489 -13.20 -14.57 11.46
C GLY A 489 -13.34 -14.38 12.96
N ARG A 490 -13.51 -13.14 13.45
CA ARG A 490 -13.59 -12.83 14.89
C ARG A 490 -14.70 -11.81 15.14
N ALA A 491 -14.98 -11.51 16.40
CA ALA A 491 -15.94 -10.48 16.80
C ALA A 491 -17.25 -10.61 15.99
N ASN A 492 -17.72 -9.54 15.36
CA ASN A 492 -18.98 -9.49 14.62
C ASN A 492 -18.89 -10.09 13.20
N SER A 493 -17.83 -10.82 12.87
CA SER A 493 -17.76 -11.50 11.57
C SER A 493 -18.87 -12.52 11.41
N THR A 494 -19.40 -12.62 10.20
CA THR A 494 -20.49 -13.52 9.81
C THR A 494 -19.98 -14.82 9.19
N GLY A 495 -18.67 -15.07 9.21
CA GLY A 495 -18.04 -16.31 8.78
C GLY A 495 -16.90 -16.13 7.77
N ILE A 496 -16.35 -17.28 7.33
CA ILE A 496 -15.28 -17.37 6.33
C ILE A 496 -15.79 -18.20 5.14
N SER A 497 -15.61 -17.67 3.93
CA SER A 497 -15.87 -18.35 2.65
C SER A 497 -14.57 -18.50 1.87
N ILE A 498 -14.28 -19.71 1.39
CA ILE A 498 -13.28 -19.97 0.36
C ILE A 498 -14.04 -20.55 -0.83
N GLN A 499 -14.22 -19.76 -1.89
CA GLN A 499 -15.02 -20.14 -3.05
C GLN A 499 -14.29 -21.18 -3.93
N PRO A 500 -15.02 -21.87 -4.85
CA PRO A 500 -14.40 -22.77 -5.81
C PRO A 500 -13.26 -22.12 -6.57
N ASN A 501 -12.20 -22.87 -6.87
CA ASN A 501 -10.97 -22.42 -7.55
C ASN A 501 -10.08 -21.44 -6.75
N ALA A 502 -10.54 -20.89 -5.62
CA ALA A 502 -9.65 -20.13 -4.73
C ALA A 502 -8.62 -21.07 -4.10
N THR A 503 -7.39 -20.58 -3.91
CA THR A 503 -6.28 -21.37 -3.38
C THR A 503 -5.64 -20.70 -2.16
N ILE A 504 -5.42 -21.49 -1.12
CA ILE A 504 -4.69 -21.08 0.07
C ILE A 504 -3.59 -22.10 0.31
N SER A 505 -2.34 -21.64 0.28
CA SER A 505 -1.18 -22.49 0.49
C SER A 505 -0.22 -21.91 1.51
N ASN A 506 0.37 -22.79 2.32
CA ASN A 506 1.42 -22.45 3.25
C ASN A 506 2.53 -23.51 3.20
N GLU A 507 3.78 -23.06 3.26
CA GLU A 507 4.98 -23.89 3.29
C GLU A 507 5.82 -23.56 4.52
N GLY A 508 5.95 -24.54 5.42
CA GLY A 508 6.58 -24.37 6.73
C GLY A 508 5.60 -23.82 7.78
N GLY A 509 5.72 -24.25 9.03
CA GLY A 509 4.89 -23.73 10.12
C GLY A 509 3.41 -24.14 10.07
N THR A 510 2.56 -23.42 10.80
CA THR A 510 1.13 -23.73 10.92
C THR A 510 0.29 -22.89 9.97
N LEU A 511 -0.62 -23.54 9.23
CA LEU A 511 -1.77 -22.90 8.59
C LEU A 511 -2.99 -23.09 9.49
N ALA A 512 -3.51 -22.01 10.06
CA ALA A 512 -4.70 -22.04 10.89
C ALA A 512 -5.84 -21.24 10.25
N ILE A 513 -6.96 -21.90 9.98
CA ILE A 513 -8.21 -21.27 9.53
C ILE A 513 -9.20 -21.40 10.68
N ARG A 514 -9.67 -20.28 11.23
CA ARG A 514 -10.56 -20.30 12.40
C ARG A 514 -11.67 -19.26 12.34
N ASN A 515 -12.92 -19.73 12.37
CA ASN A 515 -14.08 -18.87 12.56
C ASN A 515 -14.50 -18.83 14.04
N LYS A 516 -14.34 -17.67 14.68
CA LYS A 516 -14.90 -17.29 15.99
C LYS A 516 -15.95 -16.18 15.89
N GLY A 517 -16.47 -15.92 14.69
CA GLY A 517 -17.44 -14.87 14.46
C GLY A 517 -18.74 -15.09 15.25
N THR A 518 -19.18 -14.07 15.98
CA THR A 518 -20.45 -14.05 16.70
C THR A 518 -21.59 -13.49 15.85
N GLY A 519 -21.29 -12.94 14.67
CA GLY A 519 -22.28 -12.44 13.71
C GLY A 519 -22.86 -13.51 12.77
N VAL A 520 -22.52 -14.78 12.97
CA VAL A 520 -23.01 -15.88 12.12
C VAL A 520 -24.47 -16.17 12.46
N ALA A 521 -25.36 -16.08 11.47
CA ALA A 521 -26.78 -16.38 11.67
C ALA A 521 -27.01 -17.88 11.90
N ALA A 522 -28.02 -18.21 12.71
CA ALA A 522 -28.34 -19.60 13.02
C ALA A 522 -28.63 -20.41 11.75
N GLY A 523 -28.09 -21.64 11.67
CA GLY A 523 -28.24 -22.52 10.52
C GLY A 523 -27.47 -22.09 9.25
N THR A 524 -26.66 -21.04 9.31
CA THR A 524 -25.80 -20.62 8.19
C THR A 524 -24.38 -21.17 8.34
N ARG A 525 -23.65 -21.26 7.22
CA ARG A 525 -22.25 -21.71 7.21
C ARG A 525 -21.35 -20.62 7.79
N GLY A 526 -20.84 -20.84 8.99
CA GLY A 526 -19.79 -20.01 9.57
C GLY A 526 -18.42 -20.28 8.95
N LEU A 527 -18.20 -21.50 8.47
CA LEU A 527 -17.03 -21.87 7.70
C LEU A 527 -17.44 -22.65 6.44
N ASP A 528 -17.15 -22.10 5.28
CA ASP A 528 -17.51 -22.64 3.97
C ASP A 528 -16.27 -22.75 3.09
N ILE A 529 -15.71 -23.96 2.98
CA ILE A 529 -14.46 -24.25 2.26
C ILE A 529 -14.79 -25.05 1.01
N GLN A 530 -14.89 -24.34 -0.12
CA GLN A 530 -15.16 -24.91 -1.44
C GLN A 530 -13.97 -24.73 -2.40
N GLY A 531 -12.89 -24.09 -1.95
CA GLY A 531 -11.61 -24.00 -2.67
C GLY A 531 -10.51 -24.82 -2.00
N SER A 532 -9.34 -24.85 -2.63
CA SER A 532 -8.23 -25.70 -2.24
C SER A 532 -7.39 -25.11 -1.11
N VAL A 533 -7.14 -25.91 -0.06
CA VAL A 533 -6.29 -25.54 1.09
C VAL A 533 -5.14 -26.53 1.21
N THR A 534 -3.90 -26.04 1.18
CA THR A 534 -2.69 -26.88 1.27
C THR A 534 -1.72 -26.39 2.32
N ASN A 535 -1.17 -27.30 3.12
CA ASN A 535 -0.05 -27.03 4.00
C ASN A 535 1.07 -28.06 3.81
N THR A 536 2.31 -27.61 3.64
CA THR A 536 3.48 -28.49 3.52
C THR A 536 4.46 -28.19 4.67
N ASN A 537 5.06 -29.23 5.25
CA ASN A 537 6.04 -29.13 6.34
C ASN A 537 5.49 -28.43 7.59
N GLY A 538 4.31 -28.86 8.06
CA GLY A 538 3.71 -28.35 9.31
C GLY A 538 2.23 -28.68 9.48
N THR A 539 1.57 -28.05 10.45
CA THR A 539 0.17 -28.40 10.82
C THR A 539 -0.87 -27.55 10.09
N LEU A 540 -1.92 -28.18 9.57
CA LEU A 540 -3.14 -27.51 9.12
C LEU A 540 -4.24 -27.64 10.19
N ALA A 541 -4.72 -26.51 10.71
CA ALA A 541 -5.74 -26.44 11.75
C ALA A 541 -6.97 -25.66 11.29
N ILE A 542 -8.03 -26.38 10.89
CA ILE A 542 -9.32 -25.84 10.48
C ILE A 542 -10.29 -25.93 11.67
N ASN A 543 -10.82 -24.80 12.12
CA ASN A 543 -11.65 -24.70 13.31
C ASN A 543 -12.88 -23.82 13.08
N ASN A 544 -14.05 -24.29 13.50
CA ASN A 544 -15.27 -23.51 13.47
C ASN A 544 -15.91 -23.46 14.85
N ASP A 545 -16.11 -22.28 15.40
CA ASP A 545 -16.71 -22.05 16.72
C ASP A 545 -18.18 -21.58 16.64
N SER A 546 -18.70 -21.24 15.45
CA SER A 546 -20.07 -20.74 15.25
C SER A 546 -20.63 -21.06 13.86
N GLY A 547 -21.94 -21.30 13.75
CA GLY A 547 -22.62 -21.73 12.51
C GLY A 547 -22.16 -23.10 12.02
N ASP A 548 -22.58 -23.50 10.83
CA ASP A 548 -22.24 -24.78 10.22
C ASP A 548 -20.83 -24.75 9.59
N MET A 549 -20.18 -25.92 9.56
CA MET A 549 -18.95 -26.16 8.80
C MET A 549 -19.27 -26.97 7.55
N TYR A 550 -18.85 -26.46 6.39
CA TYR A 550 -18.94 -27.16 5.10
C TYR A 550 -17.58 -27.18 4.41
N VAL A 551 -17.15 -28.35 3.95
CA VAL A 551 -15.90 -28.56 3.21
C VAL A 551 -16.20 -29.43 1.99
N SER A 552 -15.88 -28.96 0.78
CA SER A 552 -16.29 -29.63 -0.46
C SER A 552 -15.23 -29.70 -1.56
N ASP A 553 -13.99 -29.27 -1.27
CA ASP A 553 -12.87 -29.32 -2.20
C ASP A 553 -11.61 -29.84 -1.48
N LYS A 554 -10.43 -29.66 -2.08
CA LYS A 554 -9.16 -30.22 -1.63
C LYS A 554 -8.68 -29.62 -0.31
N VAL A 555 -8.41 -30.50 0.65
CA VAL A 555 -7.66 -30.21 1.88
C VAL A 555 -6.44 -31.11 1.91
N THR A 556 -5.25 -30.56 1.69
CA THR A 556 -4.01 -31.31 1.54
C THR A 556 -3.00 -30.95 2.62
N VAL A 557 -2.40 -31.96 3.25
CA VAL A 557 -1.26 -31.82 4.15
C VAL A 557 -0.13 -32.77 3.72
N LYS A 558 1.09 -32.25 3.64
CA LYS A 558 2.30 -33.03 3.38
C LYS A 558 3.32 -32.79 4.50
N ASN A 559 3.91 -33.85 5.05
CA ASN A 559 4.88 -33.79 6.16
C ASN A 559 4.32 -33.01 7.36
N GLY A 560 3.16 -33.42 7.87
CA GLY A 560 2.50 -32.69 8.94
C GLY A 560 1.11 -33.19 9.29
N ASN A 561 0.50 -32.60 10.31
CA ASN A 561 -0.78 -33.06 10.86
C ASN A 561 -1.96 -32.21 10.38
N LEU A 562 -3.12 -32.84 10.25
CA LEU A 562 -4.39 -32.20 9.95
C LEU A 562 -5.33 -32.24 11.16
N GLY A 563 -5.92 -31.10 11.48
CA GLY A 563 -7.06 -30.99 12.39
C GLY A 563 -8.21 -30.27 11.72
N ILE A 564 -9.37 -30.92 11.58
CA ILE A 564 -10.63 -30.31 11.19
C ILE A 564 -11.59 -30.45 12.37
N ILE A 565 -11.86 -29.36 13.06
CA ILE A 565 -12.57 -29.38 14.34
C ILE A 565 -13.77 -28.43 14.31
N ASN A 566 -14.97 -28.99 14.30
CA ASN A 566 -16.19 -28.24 14.56
C ASN A 566 -16.39 -28.16 16.09
N ARG A 567 -16.23 -26.97 16.66
CA ARG A 567 -16.09 -26.73 18.10
C ARG A 567 -17.47 -26.59 18.77
N LYS A 568 -17.48 -26.63 20.10
CA LYS A 568 -18.66 -26.30 20.90
C LYS A 568 -19.11 -24.87 20.57
N GLY A 569 -20.40 -24.68 20.28
CA GLY A 569 -20.97 -23.41 19.80
C GLY A 569 -21.31 -23.42 18.30
N ALA A 570 -20.68 -24.30 17.52
CA ALA A 570 -20.99 -24.49 16.11
C ALA A 570 -22.23 -25.38 15.89
N GLY A 571 -22.75 -25.36 14.66
CA GLY A 571 -23.86 -26.17 14.18
C GLY A 571 -23.42 -27.54 13.67
N LYS A 572 -23.93 -27.97 12.51
CA LYS A 572 -23.55 -29.24 11.88
C LYS A 572 -22.20 -29.14 11.16
N MET A 573 -21.61 -30.30 10.88
CA MET A 573 -20.36 -30.44 10.13
C MET A 573 -20.59 -31.33 8.92
N GLU A 574 -20.15 -30.88 7.75
CA GLU A 574 -20.23 -31.64 6.51
C GLU A 574 -18.91 -31.58 5.72
N LEU A 575 -18.34 -32.74 5.46
CA LEU A 575 -17.29 -32.98 4.48
C LEU A 575 -17.98 -33.63 3.28
N ALA A 576 -18.24 -32.85 2.23
CA ALA A 576 -19.09 -33.22 1.10
C ALA A 576 -18.43 -34.24 0.16
N THR A 577 -19.25 -34.90 -0.67
CA THR A 577 -18.84 -35.95 -1.63
C THR A 577 -17.81 -35.49 -2.66
N THR A 578 -17.83 -34.21 -3.03
CA THR A 578 -16.84 -33.61 -3.95
C THR A 578 -15.51 -33.29 -3.28
N GLY A 579 -15.45 -33.32 -1.94
CA GLY A 579 -14.25 -33.00 -1.18
C GLY A 579 -13.21 -34.12 -1.24
N ASN A 580 -11.94 -33.72 -1.17
CA ASN A 580 -10.81 -34.65 -1.11
C ASN A 580 -9.86 -34.22 0.02
N VAL A 581 -9.70 -35.09 1.02
CA VAL A 581 -8.78 -34.90 2.14
C VAL A 581 -7.55 -35.77 1.91
N THR A 582 -6.40 -35.15 1.67
CA THR A 582 -5.13 -35.86 1.47
C THR A 582 -4.15 -35.55 2.59
N VAL A 583 -3.64 -36.58 3.27
CA VAL A 583 -2.61 -36.45 4.31
C VAL A 583 -1.46 -37.41 4.05
N THR A 584 -0.31 -36.84 3.67
CA THR A 584 0.93 -37.59 3.45
C THR A 584 1.92 -37.29 4.57
N ASP A 585 2.47 -38.33 5.17
CA ASP A 585 3.47 -38.30 6.23
C ASP A 585 2.99 -37.53 7.47
N GLY A 586 1.79 -37.88 7.94
CA GLY A 586 1.23 -37.37 9.17
C GLY A 586 -0.16 -37.90 9.50
N ASN A 587 -0.79 -37.33 10.53
CA ASN A 587 -2.06 -37.81 11.08
C ASN A 587 -3.19 -36.80 10.90
N ALA A 588 -4.42 -37.29 10.78
CA ALA A 588 -5.63 -36.48 10.67
C ALA A 588 -6.57 -36.66 11.88
N ASN A 589 -7.14 -35.56 12.34
CA ASN A 589 -8.19 -35.53 13.35
C ASN A 589 -9.37 -34.72 12.85
N ILE A 590 -10.48 -35.38 12.54
CA ILE A 590 -11.75 -34.79 12.11
C ILE A 590 -12.74 -34.98 13.25
N LYS A 591 -13.15 -33.89 13.91
CA LYS A 591 -13.92 -33.98 15.16
C LYS A 591 -15.10 -33.02 15.17
N ASN A 592 -16.26 -33.50 15.60
CA ASN A 592 -17.43 -32.68 15.89
C ASN A 592 -17.69 -32.57 17.40
N TYR A 593 -17.87 -31.33 17.85
CA TYR A 593 -18.35 -30.92 19.17
C TYR A 593 -19.52 -29.92 19.05
N GLY A 594 -19.95 -29.61 17.82
CA GLY A 594 -21.09 -28.73 17.54
C GLY A 594 -22.42 -29.43 17.78
N MET A 595 -23.51 -28.67 17.89
CA MET A 595 -24.82 -29.22 18.26
C MET A 595 -25.47 -30.08 17.16
N GLY A 596 -25.02 -29.97 15.91
CA GLY A 596 -25.57 -30.70 14.78
C GLY A 596 -24.83 -32.00 14.45
N ASN A 597 -25.39 -32.74 13.50
CA ASN A 597 -24.80 -33.99 13.01
C ASN A 597 -23.47 -33.75 12.27
N MET A 598 -22.64 -34.79 12.25
CA MET A 598 -21.41 -34.85 11.47
C MET A 598 -21.62 -35.76 10.27
N THR A 599 -21.39 -35.25 9.06
CA THR A 599 -21.42 -36.03 7.82
C THR A 599 -20.06 -36.01 7.15
N VAL A 600 -19.51 -37.18 6.83
CA VAL A 600 -18.22 -37.32 6.14
C VAL A 600 -18.39 -38.21 4.92
N ASN A 601 -18.47 -37.54 3.78
CA ASN A 601 -18.63 -38.15 2.45
C ASN A 601 -17.43 -37.87 1.53
N SER A 602 -16.50 -36.98 1.93
CA SER A 602 -15.29 -36.71 1.16
C SER A 602 -14.43 -37.96 0.98
N GLU A 603 -13.71 -38.01 -0.13
CA GLU A 603 -12.64 -38.99 -0.32
C GLU A 603 -11.47 -38.67 0.61
N ILE A 604 -10.90 -39.68 1.26
CA ILE A 604 -9.81 -39.54 2.22
C ILE A 604 -8.63 -40.40 1.78
N ASN A 605 -7.53 -39.75 1.42
CA ASN A 605 -6.26 -40.38 1.06
C ASN A 605 -5.26 -40.17 2.18
N HIS A 606 -4.75 -41.24 2.80
CA HIS A 606 -3.80 -41.10 3.91
C HIS A 606 -2.78 -42.22 3.99
N ASN A 607 -1.63 -41.95 4.61
CA ASN A 607 -0.62 -42.99 4.95
C ASN A 607 -0.30 -43.07 6.47
N GLY A 608 -0.90 -42.20 7.29
CA GLY A 608 -0.84 -42.24 8.76
C GLY A 608 -2.18 -42.63 9.40
N ARG A 609 -2.48 -42.12 10.59
CA ARG A 609 -3.76 -42.35 11.28
C ARG A 609 -4.79 -41.26 10.95
N VAL A 610 -6.02 -41.69 10.67
CA VAL A 610 -7.19 -40.80 10.54
C VAL A 610 -8.18 -41.11 11.65
N ASN A 611 -8.53 -40.10 12.45
CA ASN A 611 -9.60 -40.19 13.44
C ASN A 611 -10.80 -39.35 13.01
N VAL A 612 -11.97 -39.98 12.86
CA VAL A 612 -13.26 -39.33 12.61
C VAL A 612 -14.15 -39.51 13.83
N ILE A 613 -14.42 -38.45 14.57
CA ILE A 613 -15.07 -38.54 15.88
C ILE A 613 -16.23 -37.56 16.01
N ALA A 614 -17.44 -38.09 16.18
CA ALA A 614 -18.60 -37.32 16.63
C ALA A 614 -18.71 -37.40 18.16
N ASN A 615 -18.46 -36.28 18.86
CA ASN A 615 -18.69 -36.19 20.30
C ASN A 615 -20.13 -35.74 20.64
N THR A 616 -20.86 -35.29 19.62
CA THR A 616 -22.22 -34.74 19.64
C THR A 616 -22.87 -35.03 18.29
N GLY A 617 -24.20 -35.15 18.28
CA GLY A 617 -24.97 -35.50 17.08
C GLY A 617 -24.70 -36.90 16.56
N ALA A 618 -25.36 -37.27 15.47
CA ALA A 618 -25.09 -38.51 14.76
C ALA A 618 -23.83 -38.37 13.88
N LEU A 619 -23.15 -39.50 13.62
CA LEU A 619 -22.11 -39.61 12.61
C LEU A 619 -22.65 -40.34 11.37
N ASN A 620 -22.73 -39.64 10.24
CA ASN A 620 -23.03 -40.20 8.93
C ASN A 620 -21.72 -40.38 8.14
N LEU A 621 -21.43 -41.61 7.72
CA LEU A 621 -20.24 -41.94 6.94
C LEU A 621 -20.61 -42.46 5.56
N GLY A 622 -20.12 -41.77 4.53
CA GLY A 622 -20.20 -42.17 3.12
C GLY A 622 -18.88 -41.99 2.37
N SER A 623 -17.77 -41.74 3.09
CA SER A 623 -16.45 -41.51 2.52
C SER A 623 -15.86 -42.72 1.82
N LYS A 624 -15.12 -42.49 0.73
CA LYS A 624 -14.13 -43.44 0.20
C LYS A 624 -12.79 -43.19 0.88
N VAL A 625 -12.20 -44.21 1.51
CA VAL A 625 -10.98 -44.09 2.31
C VAL A 625 -9.90 -44.99 1.73
N HIS A 626 -8.79 -44.37 1.32
CA HIS A 626 -7.61 -45.04 0.80
C HIS A 626 -6.50 -45.00 1.84
N ASN A 627 -6.25 -46.15 2.47
CA ASN A 627 -5.19 -46.29 3.44
C ASN A 627 -3.90 -46.78 2.77
N ASN A 628 -3.11 -45.81 2.32
CA ASN A 628 -1.83 -46.02 1.67
C ASN A 628 -0.67 -46.15 2.68
N SER A 629 -0.95 -46.57 3.92
CA SER A 629 0.11 -46.74 4.91
C SER A 629 1.02 -47.92 4.53
N GLY A 630 2.32 -47.64 4.43
CA GLY A 630 3.34 -48.69 4.33
C GLY A 630 3.77 -49.24 5.69
N VAL A 631 3.28 -48.67 6.80
CA VAL A 631 3.72 -49.00 8.17
C VAL A 631 2.60 -49.73 8.90
N LEU A 632 2.84 -51.02 9.18
CA LEU A 632 1.94 -51.92 9.89
C LEU A 632 2.02 -51.63 11.41
N GLY A 633 0.94 -51.14 12.04
CA GLY A 633 0.84 -51.01 13.50
C GLY A 633 -0.15 -49.96 14.02
N ASN A 634 -0.33 -49.89 15.35
CA ASN A 634 -1.35 -49.10 16.11
C ASN A 634 -1.45 -47.58 15.79
N ASN A 635 -0.53 -47.05 14.97
CA ASN A 635 -0.45 -45.65 14.56
C ASN A 635 -0.81 -45.41 13.08
N GLY A 636 -1.19 -46.44 12.32
CA GLY A 636 -1.70 -46.32 10.94
C GLY A 636 -3.10 -46.95 10.83
N GLY A 637 -4.04 -46.27 10.17
CA GLY A 637 -5.42 -46.78 10.07
C GLY A 637 -6.51 -45.72 10.07
N PHE A 638 -7.74 -46.20 9.90
CA PHE A 638 -8.96 -45.41 9.93
C PHE A 638 -9.78 -45.75 11.19
N TYR A 639 -9.96 -44.75 12.04
CA TYR A 639 -10.73 -44.86 13.28
C TYR A 639 -11.94 -43.93 13.24
N ALA A 640 -13.14 -44.49 13.21
CA ALA A 640 -14.40 -43.76 13.32
C ALA A 640 -15.11 -44.07 14.64
N ALA A 641 -15.58 -43.04 15.36
CA ALA A 641 -16.32 -43.25 16.59
C ALA A 641 -17.38 -42.20 16.89
N VAL A 642 -18.49 -42.69 17.47
CA VAL A 642 -19.49 -41.88 18.18
C VAL A 642 -19.28 -42.09 19.67
N ARG A 643 -19.03 -41.02 20.41
CA ARG A 643 -18.75 -41.07 21.86
C ARG A 643 -19.26 -39.84 22.58
N ASN A 644 -19.08 -39.81 23.90
CA ASN A 644 -19.54 -38.74 24.78
C ASN A 644 -21.06 -38.54 24.65
N ASN A 645 -21.50 -37.48 23.94
CA ASN A 645 -22.91 -37.10 23.77
C ASN A 645 -23.39 -37.33 22.32
N GLY A 646 -22.66 -38.11 21.52
CA GLY A 646 -23.11 -38.48 20.18
C GLY A 646 -24.28 -39.46 20.23
N THR A 647 -25.20 -39.38 19.27
CA THR A 647 -26.50 -40.07 19.33
C THR A 647 -26.51 -41.42 18.64
N GLY A 648 -25.69 -41.63 17.62
CA GLY A 648 -25.51 -42.91 16.93
C GLY A 648 -24.75 -42.77 15.62
N MET A 649 -24.58 -43.89 14.93
CA MET A 649 -23.78 -43.95 13.70
C MET A 649 -24.54 -44.60 12.55
N ASN A 650 -24.51 -43.94 11.40
CA ASN A 650 -25.03 -44.44 10.13
C ASN A 650 -23.89 -44.52 9.11
N VAL A 651 -23.40 -45.72 8.82
CA VAL A 651 -22.43 -45.99 7.76
C VAL A 651 -23.20 -46.45 6.53
N THR A 652 -23.17 -45.63 5.49
CA THR A 652 -23.95 -45.82 4.26
C THR A 652 -23.29 -46.81 3.31
N SER A 653 -24.00 -47.22 2.26
CA SER A 653 -23.45 -48.08 1.20
C SER A 653 -22.39 -47.42 0.33
N GLU A 654 -22.28 -46.08 0.38
CA GLU A 654 -21.24 -45.33 -0.34
C GLU A 654 -19.89 -45.40 0.38
N PHE A 655 -19.88 -45.77 1.67
CA PHE A 655 -18.67 -45.89 2.45
C PHE A 655 -17.82 -47.07 1.96
N VAL A 656 -16.59 -46.78 1.56
CA VAL A 656 -15.60 -47.79 1.11
C VAL A 656 -14.29 -47.53 1.82
N VAL A 657 -13.62 -48.59 2.29
CA VAL A 657 -12.24 -48.52 2.80
C VAL A 657 -11.39 -49.57 2.12
N ASP A 658 -10.25 -49.15 1.58
CA ASP A 658 -9.23 -50.04 1.03
C ASP A 658 -7.82 -49.76 1.56
N GLY A 659 -6.88 -50.65 1.22
CA GLY A 659 -5.46 -50.50 1.52
C GLY A 659 -4.99 -51.25 2.77
N ASN A 660 -3.91 -50.75 3.36
CA ASN A 660 -3.14 -51.42 4.40
C ASN A 660 -3.21 -50.65 5.71
N GLY A 661 -4.03 -51.10 6.67
CA GLY A 661 -4.04 -50.60 8.04
C GLY A 661 -5.35 -50.88 8.76
N GLU A 662 -5.37 -50.62 10.07
CA GLU A 662 -6.49 -51.00 10.93
C GLU A 662 -7.74 -50.16 10.60
N VAL A 663 -8.91 -50.80 10.55
CA VAL A 663 -10.20 -50.13 10.36
C VAL A 663 -11.07 -50.39 11.57
N LEU A 664 -11.34 -49.35 12.34
CA LEU A 664 -12.11 -49.43 13.58
C LEU A 664 -13.31 -48.50 13.53
N ILE A 665 -14.51 -49.06 13.61
CA ILE A 665 -15.77 -48.31 13.62
C ILE A 665 -16.51 -48.61 14.92
N LYS A 666 -16.72 -47.59 15.75
CA LYS A 666 -17.23 -47.78 17.12
C LYS A 666 -18.39 -46.83 17.47
N ASN A 667 -19.56 -47.40 17.77
CA ASN A 667 -20.60 -46.67 18.50
C ASN A 667 -20.43 -46.93 20.01
N ILE A 668 -19.97 -45.93 20.76
CA ILE A 668 -19.63 -46.05 22.18
C ILE A 668 -20.77 -45.53 23.07
N SER A 669 -21.38 -44.41 22.69
CA SER A 669 -22.38 -43.72 23.53
C SER A 669 -23.77 -43.59 22.88
N GLY A 670 -23.90 -43.82 21.58
CA GLY A 670 -25.10 -43.47 20.85
C GLY A 670 -26.24 -44.47 21.03
N GLU A 671 -27.35 -44.01 21.59
CA GLU A 671 -28.55 -44.83 21.82
C GLU A 671 -29.28 -45.19 20.51
N ASP A 672 -29.09 -44.44 19.42
CA ASP A 672 -29.62 -44.79 18.09
C ASP A 672 -28.90 -46.01 17.49
N GLY A 673 -27.74 -46.40 18.05
CA GLY A 673 -27.01 -47.59 17.66
C GLY A 673 -26.03 -47.40 16.49
N LEU A 674 -25.70 -48.52 15.85
CA LEU A 674 -24.78 -48.61 14.71
C LEU A 674 -25.47 -49.32 13.53
N ARG A 675 -25.76 -48.56 12.48
CA ARG A 675 -26.17 -49.11 11.18
C ARG A 675 -24.97 -49.12 10.24
N TYR A 676 -24.56 -50.29 9.80
CA TYR A 676 -23.46 -50.47 8.86
C TYR A 676 -23.93 -51.07 7.53
N ALA A 677 -23.68 -50.36 6.43
CA ALA A 677 -24.00 -50.80 5.07
C ALA A 677 -22.83 -50.66 4.08
N GLY A 678 -21.64 -50.25 4.55
CA GLY A 678 -20.48 -49.97 3.70
C GLY A 678 -19.68 -51.21 3.28
N THR A 679 -18.54 -50.98 2.64
CA THR A 679 -17.59 -52.03 2.22
C THR A 679 -16.21 -51.77 2.83
N ILE A 680 -15.61 -52.77 3.47
CA ILE A 680 -14.21 -52.73 3.93
C ILE A 680 -13.44 -53.85 3.23
N ASN A 681 -12.33 -53.51 2.59
CA ASN A 681 -11.42 -54.45 1.94
C ASN A 681 -9.97 -54.13 2.32
N THR A 682 -9.45 -54.81 3.34
CA THR A 682 -8.07 -54.58 3.83
C THR A 682 -7.22 -55.85 3.79
N LYS A 683 -5.90 -55.70 3.77
CA LYS A 683 -4.99 -56.85 3.68
C LYS A 683 -4.51 -57.33 5.05
N ASP A 684 -3.68 -56.52 5.70
CA ASP A 684 -2.79 -57.02 6.78
C ASP A 684 -3.21 -56.60 8.20
N ASN A 685 -4.35 -55.94 8.38
CA ASN A 685 -4.77 -55.42 9.68
C ASN A 685 -6.25 -55.64 9.95
N GLN A 686 -6.61 -55.64 11.24
CA GLN A 686 -7.97 -55.89 11.70
C GLN A 686 -8.98 -54.90 11.12
N ALA A 687 -10.15 -55.41 10.77
CA ALA A 687 -11.36 -54.63 10.56
C ALA A 687 -12.35 -54.95 11.69
N ALA A 688 -12.76 -53.95 12.46
CA ALA A 688 -13.66 -54.14 13.59
C ALA A 688 -14.84 -53.16 13.64
N LEU A 689 -16.03 -53.72 13.82
CA LEU A 689 -17.24 -52.98 14.16
C LEU A 689 -17.58 -53.24 15.65
N VAL A 690 -17.76 -52.17 16.43
CA VAL A 690 -18.12 -52.28 17.85
C VAL A 690 -19.33 -51.42 18.17
N ASN A 691 -20.38 -52.03 18.70
CA ASN A 691 -21.57 -51.34 19.18
C ASN A 691 -21.71 -51.53 20.70
N LYS A 692 -21.84 -50.44 21.46
CA LYS A 692 -22.04 -50.49 22.92
C LYS A 692 -23.42 -50.07 23.39
N LYS A 693 -24.21 -49.40 22.53
CA LYS A 693 -25.50 -48.78 22.83
C LYS A 693 -26.44 -48.93 21.64
N GLY A 694 -27.75 -48.92 21.86
CA GLY A 694 -28.74 -49.10 20.79
C GLY A 694 -28.61 -50.40 20.00
N ASN A 695 -29.31 -50.49 18.87
CA ASN A 695 -29.27 -51.65 17.97
C ASN A 695 -28.05 -51.62 17.04
N MET A 696 -27.51 -52.79 16.72
CA MET A 696 -26.49 -52.96 15.70
C MET A 696 -27.07 -53.66 14.48
N THR A 697 -27.01 -53.03 13.31
CA THR A 697 -27.36 -53.66 12.03
C THR A 697 -26.13 -53.70 11.12
N VAL A 698 -25.82 -54.88 10.57
CA VAL A 698 -24.73 -55.09 9.61
C VAL A 698 -25.32 -55.61 8.31
N ALA A 699 -25.30 -54.78 7.27
CA ALA A 699 -25.88 -55.06 5.96
C ALA A 699 -24.87 -54.97 4.81
N GLY A 700 -23.64 -54.51 5.09
CA GLY A 700 -22.54 -54.38 4.13
C GLY A 700 -21.43 -55.43 4.31
N ASP A 701 -20.39 -55.33 3.49
CA ASP A 701 -19.35 -56.36 3.35
C ASP A 701 -18.04 -55.98 4.05
N ILE A 702 -17.41 -56.97 4.69
CA ILE A 702 -16.08 -56.82 5.30
C ILE A 702 -15.20 -57.98 4.86
N THR A 703 -14.09 -57.65 4.22
CA THR A 703 -13.07 -58.61 3.78
C THR A 703 -11.70 -58.21 4.32
N THR A 704 -11.02 -59.15 4.96
CA THR A 704 -9.61 -59.05 5.35
C THR A 704 -8.81 -60.20 4.72
N THR A 705 -7.59 -59.95 4.23
CA THR A 705 -6.77 -61.02 3.59
C THR A 705 -5.93 -61.82 4.59
N ASN A 706 -5.27 -61.16 5.53
CA ASN A 706 -4.29 -61.74 6.48
C ASN A 706 -4.59 -61.36 7.94
N ALA A 707 -5.81 -60.92 8.24
CA ALA A 707 -6.18 -60.36 9.53
C ALA A 707 -7.61 -60.75 9.94
N PRO A 708 -8.03 -60.56 11.20
CA PRO A 708 -9.36 -60.94 11.64
C PRO A 708 -10.41 -59.86 11.33
N VAL A 709 -11.62 -60.29 10.99
CA VAL A 709 -12.86 -59.50 11.05
C VAL A 709 -13.49 -59.64 12.43
N ILE A 710 -13.80 -58.53 13.10
CA ILE A 710 -14.47 -58.52 14.40
C ILE A 710 -15.75 -57.70 14.37
N VAL A 711 -16.90 -58.32 14.67
CA VAL A 711 -18.18 -57.65 14.87
C VAL A 711 -18.60 -57.88 16.31
N SER A 712 -18.69 -56.83 17.13
CA SER A 712 -19.01 -56.95 18.56
C SER A 712 -20.15 -56.04 18.97
N ASN A 713 -21.26 -56.64 19.41
CA ASN A 713 -22.40 -55.93 19.99
C ASN A 713 -22.44 -56.09 21.53
N GLN A 714 -22.62 -54.98 22.24
CA GLN A 714 -22.87 -54.90 23.68
C GLN A 714 -24.08 -53.99 23.99
N GLY A 715 -24.78 -53.52 22.95
CA GLY A 715 -25.97 -52.66 23.04
C GLY A 715 -27.25 -53.48 23.25
N GLU A 716 -28.30 -53.19 22.47
CA GLU A 716 -29.57 -53.90 22.55
C GLU A 716 -29.59 -55.19 21.71
N ALA A 717 -29.95 -55.09 20.42
CA ALA A 717 -30.01 -56.23 19.50
C ALA A 717 -28.89 -56.16 18.45
N LEU A 718 -28.50 -57.34 17.93
CA LEU A 718 -27.62 -57.49 16.78
C LEU A 718 -28.41 -58.09 15.60
N ASP A 719 -28.28 -57.51 14.42
CA ASP A 719 -28.89 -58.01 13.18
C ASP A 719 -27.89 -57.95 12.02
N VAL A 720 -27.29 -59.09 11.70
CA VAL A 720 -26.41 -59.27 10.53
C VAL A 720 -27.27 -59.80 9.38
N LYS A 721 -27.53 -58.95 8.40
CA LYS A 721 -28.46 -59.20 7.29
C LYS A 721 -27.92 -60.24 6.31
N SER A 722 -28.82 -60.94 5.63
CA SER A 722 -28.48 -61.88 4.54
C SER A 722 -27.76 -61.24 3.36
N SER A 723 -27.85 -59.92 3.20
CA SER A 723 -27.10 -59.16 2.20
C SER A 723 -25.62 -58.99 2.53
N SER A 724 -25.19 -59.27 3.76
CA SER A 724 -23.81 -59.05 4.21
C SER A 724 -22.92 -60.27 4.00
N THR A 725 -21.66 -60.04 3.63
CA THR A 725 -20.59 -61.03 3.58
C THR A 725 -19.43 -60.61 4.48
N LEU A 726 -19.09 -61.46 5.46
CA LEU A 726 -17.95 -61.28 6.34
C LEU A 726 -16.89 -62.36 6.02
N THR A 727 -15.76 -61.94 5.44
CA THR A 727 -14.66 -62.82 5.04
C THR A 727 -13.40 -62.46 5.81
N SER A 728 -12.87 -63.41 6.57
CA SER A 728 -11.75 -63.18 7.47
C SER A 728 -10.51 -63.98 7.05
N GLY A 729 -9.37 -63.30 6.89
CA GLY A 729 -8.09 -63.93 6.53
C GLY A 729 -7.54 -64.86 7.61
N THR A 730 -7.69 -64.45 8.87
CA THR A 730 -7.48 -65.30 10.05
C THR A 730 -8.82 -65.51 10.77
N GLU A 731 -8.88 -66.32 11.84
CA GLU A 731 -10.15 -66.58 12.53
C GLU A 731 -10.83 -65.27 13.00
N GLY A 732 -12.00 -64.97 12.42
CA GLY A 732 -12.82 -63.80 12.75
C GLY A 732 -13.93 -64.12 13.75
N LEU A 733 -14.56 -63.10 14.32
CA LEU A 733 -15.58 -63.23 15.37
C LEU A 733 -16.78 -62.31 15.16
N VAL A 734 -17.98 -62.88 15.26
CA VAL A 734 -19.25 -62.15 15.50
C VAL A 734 -19.68 -62.43 16.94
N ILE A 735 -19.70 -61.39 17.77
CA ILE A 735 -19.93 -61.48 19.22
C ILE A 735 -21.19 -60.69 19.58
N ASN A 736 -22.23 -61.36 20.07
CA ASN A 736 -23.38 -60.70 20.69
C ASN A 736 -23.32 -60.80 22.22
N ARG A 737 -23.22 -59.65 22.87
CA ARG A 737 -23.34 -59.46 24.33
C ARG A 737 -24.40 -58.41 24.68
N GLY A 738 -25.36 -58.20 23.76
CA GLY A 738 -26.46 -57.27 23.97
C GLY A 738 -27.50 -57.77 24.97
N SER A 739 -28.53 -56.96 25.20
CA SER A 739 -29.68 -57.33 26.05
C SER A 739 -30.69 -58.23 25.33
N LYS A 740 -30.61 -58.34 24.00
CA LYS A 740 -31.50 -59.16 23.16
C LYS A 740 -30.71 -60.16 22.32
N ALA A 741 -31.33 -61.28 21.99
CA ALA A 741 -30.80 -62.30 21.08
C ALA A 741 -30.45 -61.68 19.72
N GLY A 742 -29.33 -62.11 19.13
CA GLY A 742 -28.87 -61.63 17.83
C GLY A 742 -29.44 -62.47 16.69
N THR A 743 -29.64 -61.84 15.54
CA THR A 743 -29.92 -62.54 14.27
C THR A 743 -28.69 -62.46 13.38
N VAL A 744 -28.15 -63.60 12.94
CA VAL A 744 -26.97 -63.65 12.06
C VAL A 744 -27.29 -64.46 10.80
N ASN A 745 -27.76 -63.76 9.77
CA ASN A 745 -28.18 -64.34 8.48
C ASN A 745 -27.19 -64.08 7.34
N GLY A 746 -26.12 -63.31 7.57
CA GLY A 746 -25.09 -63.01 6.59
C GLY A 746 -24.16 -64.19 6.29
N LYS A 747 -23.45 -64.12 5.15
CA LYS A 747 -22.45 -65.12 4.77
C LYS A 747 -21.18 -64.94 5.59
N LEU A 748 -20.75 -65.99 6.29
CA LEU A 748 -19.56 -66.00 7.15
C LEU A 748 -18.49 -66.92 6.57
N ASN A 749 -17.31 -66.38 6.24
CA ASN A 749 -16.16 -67.16 5.76
C ASN A 749 -15.01 -67.02 6.76
N ASN A 750 -14.61 -68.12 7.42
CA ASN A 750 -13.61 -68.14 8.50
C ASN A 750 -13.96 -67.21 9.68
N VAL A 751 -15.26 -67.06 9.96
CA VAL A 751 -15.79 -66.22 11.05
C VAL A 751 -16.66 -67.08 11.96
N LYS A 752 -16.36 -67.10 13.26
CA LYS A 752 -17.15 -67.81 14.28
C LYS A 752 -18.17 -66.88 14.94
N GLN A 753 -19.29 -67.45 15.37
CA GLN A 753 -20.32 -66.74 16.13
C GLN A 753 -20.24 -67.08 17.62
N TYR A 754 -20.44 -66.07 18.47
CA TYR A 754 -20.48 -66.22 19.92
C TYR A 754 -21.59 -65.36 20.51
N GLU A 755 -22.44 -65.94 21.36
CA GLU A 755 -23.49 -65.22 22.07
C GLU A 755 -23.40 -65.42 23.59
N LYS A 756 -23.47 -64.31 24.33
CA LYS A 756 -23.60 -64.28 25.78
C LYS A 756 -24.37 -63.03 26.20
N LEU A 757 -25.69 -63.18 26.32
CA LEU A 757 -26.60 -62.07 26.62
C LEU A 757 -26.30 -61.43 27.97
N ARG A 758 -26.44 -60.10 28.03
CA ARG A 758 -26.46 -59.35 29.29
C ARG A 758 -27.82 -59.58 29.96
N LYS A 759 -27.79 -60.02 31.22
CA LYS A 759 -28.98 -60.03 32.07
C LYS A 759 -29.41 -58.61 32.40
#